data_AF-A0A7X7QZK1-F1
#
_entry.id   AF-A0A7X7QZK1-F1
#
_cell.length_a   1.000
_cell.length_b   1.000
_cell.length_c   1.000
_cell.angle_alpha   90.00
_cell.angle_beta   90.00
_cell.angle_gamma   90.00
#
_symmetry.space_group_name_H-M   'P 1'
#
loop_
_entity.id
_entity.type
_entity.pdbx_description
1 polymer ?
#
loop_
_entity_poly.entity_id
_entity_poly.type
_entity_poly.pdbx_seq_one_letter_code
_entity_poly.pdbx_strand_id
1 'polypeptide(L)'
;MQKDPHFYDGAHIWSEWGDQWDNMGLPRFFPAGTYDPRAHTIERRGFVHGKANIGHRYYIENLAAFLDTPGEYYYDAKGAHPGRLHIRLPDDRDPNQSVVELGREVNLIDIRDQSHIAITGLRFSFMNLPRGDDPMTIFANPAVYGRAVAVRLMGDCRGIRVANCRFLHVPGAVQGSPRISPDMLNWPYADLKAKTTRDLMDEIEITDNDIDHADAVAIELQDGGAGYGRKNDELLIGELGRVHILRNRVHDAVFRNGASGNGPAIGVTCASLVEIAGNFIDRAWGVGIWCLGGKGGGDERNRPLIRNLVHHNKLTNVLLGCNDWGGMAIWQGGSSYAYCNIVYNPLGLKHMIKAGGLPWRIQEWSCNGFAYYLDGTYKSYIFNNIAWGKFNDLDNWLKNRSAFMMVLGFQNNWFNNTVYKFCYGVTGSSGQRNTMLGNIFADISNKFFGQDAPGDISLHMGQIAAGRSAEKTSAASTLAYGFNVYYGTPTSFGRLVGKDTAADIEAFRRGLADATPRAGDVGVMSPDMPLADPDKGDFRPRPGSVAAGRGVRFFVPWSLYMTVGEWSFTRFNADPTVVLGENFFMSDEYVTREMYYEIPRNDLTAVGAKAEDYVKGALEDWTDGALMFNGRDRFCILKDRELKSDYPVTQAFVEDKGKREQRNGTFTYPGSKRRTVDMGVNSFLIEAYQKTTAGLTGAVVVSKAAESGYVLDIGSRGRVRLTIRAGGKEACSRTSSVAVNDGKWHHVIAEVDRAAREGIAIYVDGKAANGTFTGLMPDGNVSLKNSADFLVGKGAAGGFFAGAIDFLRVCRG
;
A
#
# COMPACT_ATOMS: atom_id res chain seq x y z
N MET A 1 -19.21 21.36 40.58
CA MET A 1 -19.18 21.89 39.20
C MET A 1 -18.66 23.32 39.23
N GLN A 2 -17.76 23.66 38.31
CA GLN A 2 -17.07 24.94 38.27
C GLN A 2 -18.05 26.08 37.91
N LYS A 3 -17.94 27.21 38.62
CA LYS A 3 -18.80 28.40 38.48
C LYS A 3 -18.10 29.59 37.82
N ASP A 4 -16.77 29.60 37.83
CA ASP A 4 -15.96 30.67 37.23
C ASP A 4 -15.86 30.47 35.70
N PRO A 5 -16.35 31.42 34.87
CA PRO A 5 -16.23 31.35 33.41
C PRO A 5 -14.78 31.37 32.91
N HIS A 6 -13.82 31.81 33.74
CA HIS A 6 -12.39 31.88 33.41
C HIS A 6 -11.57 30.68 33.89
N PHE A 7 -12.20 29.72 34.57
CA PHE A 7 -11.44 28.61 35.17
C PHE A 7 -10.61 27.80 34.18
N TYR A 8 -11.07 27.68 32.93
CA TYR A 8 -10.38 26.93 31.88
C TYR A 8 -9.46 27.79 31.00
N ASP A 9 -9.22 29.04 31.37
CA ASP A 9 -8.32 29.92 30.63
C ASP A 9 -6.89 29.34 30.63
N GLY A 10 -6.35 29.08 29.43
CA GLY A 10 -5.02 28.47 29.26
C GLY A 10 -5.01 26.93 29.30
N ALA A 11 -6.16 26.29 29.55
CA ALA A 11 -6.28 24.84 29.51
C ALA A 11 -6.19 24.30 28.08
N HIS A 12 -5.87 23.01 27.98
CA HIS A 12 -5.90 22.29 26.73
C HIS A 12 -6.92 21.14 26.78
N ILE A 13 -7.64 20.95 25.67
CA ILE A 13 -8.63 19.89 25.48
C ILE A 13 -8.05 18.86 24.51
N TRP A 14 -7.96 17.61 24.96
CA TRP A 14 -7.67 16.46 24.11
C TRP A 14 -8.96 15.71 23.85
N SER A 15 -9.46 15.72 22.61
CA SER A 15 -10.76 15.14 22.27
C SER A 15 -10.62 14.12 21.14
N GLU A 16 -11.29 12.98 21.29
CA GLU A 16 -11.60 12.11 20.17
C GLU A 16 -12.37 12.91 19.12
N TRP A 17 -11.86 12.93 17.90
CA TRP A 17 -12.48 13.65 16.80
C TRP A 17 -12.58 12.73 15.59
N GLY A 18 -13.78 12.55 15.00
CA GLY A 18 -13.91 12.16 13.59
C GLY A 18 -13.54 13.32 12.65
N ASP A 19 -12.38 13.23 12.00
CA ASP A 19 -11.78 14.30 11.18
C ASP A 19 -12.63 14.75 9.97
N GLN A 20 -12.01 15.23 8.89
CA GLN A 20 -12.67 15.64 7.63
C GLN A 20 -13.67 14.56 7.09
N TRP A 21 -13.54 13.34 7.62
CA TRP A 21 -14.42 12.21 7.47
C TRP A 21 -14.86 11.81 8.89
N ASP A 22 -16.13 12.02 9.27
CA ASP A 22 -16.70 11.84 10.63
C ASP A 22 -16.49 10.44 11.29
N ASN A 23 -15.63 9.58 10.75
CA ASN A 23 -15.41 8.19 11.12
C ASN A 23 -13.99 7.80 11.56
N MET A 24 -12.96 8.65 11.45
CA MET A 24 -11.56 8.28 11.73
C MET A 24 -11.03 8.91 13.04
N GLY A 25 -11.46 8.36 14.18
CA GLY A 25 -11.18 8.93 15.50
C GLY A 25 -9.74 8.75 15.96
N LEU A 26 -9.06 9.83 16.39
CA LEU A 26 -7.83 9.82 17.21
C LEU A 26 -7.88 11.03 18.16
N PRO A 27 -7.48 10.95 19.44
CA PRO A 27 -7.42 12.11 20.33
C PRO A 27 -6.54 13.22 19.75
N ARG A 28 -7.13 14.40 19.57
CA ARG A 28 -6.43 15.60 19.09
C ARG A 28 -6.50 16.71 20.11
N PHE A 29 -5.49 17.56 20.07
CA PHE A 29 -5.22 18.60 21.04
C PHE A 29 -5.68 19.98 20.57
N PHE A 30 -6.32 20.74 21.46
CA PHE A 30 -6.88 22.06 21.17
C PHE A 30 -6.79 23.00 22.38
N PRO A 31 -6.60 24.31 22.18
CA PRO A 31 -6.85 25.28 23.24
C PRO A 31 -8.30 25.26 23.71
N ALA A 32 -8.50 25.33 25.02
CA ALA A 32 -9.80 25.66 25.59
C ALA A 32 -10.25 27.06 25.17
N GLY A 33 -11.55 27.20 24.93
CA GLY A 33 -12.23 28.46 24.70
C GLY A 33 -13.07 28.90 25.88
N THR A 34 -14.12 29.67 25.59
CA THR A 34 -15.03 30.18 26.62
C THR A 34 -15.74 29.04 27.35
N TYR A 35 -15.69 29.02 28.68
CA TYR A 35 -16.51 28.12 29.50
C TYR A 35 -17.81 28.82 29.88
N ASP A 36 -18.95 28.15 29.64
CA ASP A 36 -20.27 28.57 30.10
C ASP A 36 -20.65 27.76 31.37
N PRO A 37 -20.60 28.37 32.56
CA PRO A 37 -20.92 27.68 33.80
C PRO A 37 -22.39 27.31 33.95
N ARG A 38 -23.31 27.93 33.18
CA ARG A 38 -24.75 27.61 33.20
C ARG A 38 -25.06 26.42 32.31
N ALA A 39 -24.44 26.37 31.13
CA ALA A 39 -24.61 25.26 30.21
C ALA A 39 -23.69 24.07 30.51
N HIS A 40 -22.68 24.25 31.38
CA HIS A 40 -21.62 23.28 31.64
C HIS A 40 -20.87 22.86 30.36
N THR A 41 -20.65 23.83 29.47
CA THR A 41 -19.98 23.61 28.18
C THR A 41 -18.68 24.39 28.15
N ILE A 42 -17.68 23.79 27.52
CA ILE A 42 -16.41 24.44 27.22
C ILE A 42 -16.28 24.52 25.71
N GLU A 43 -16.05 25.72 25.20
CA GLU A 43 -15.71 25.91 23.79
C GLU A 43 -14.32 25.34 23.53
N ARG A 44 -14.10 24.88 22.31
CA ARG A 44 -12.79 24.46 21.82
C ARG A 44 -12.36 25.41 20.71
N ARG A 45 -11.20 26.06 20.84
CA ARG A 45 -10.67 26.99 19.83
C ARG A 45 -9.75 26.25 18.83
N GLY A 46 -9.64 26.77 17.60
CA GLY A 46 -8.75 26.24 16.57
C GLY A 46 -9.48 25.78 15.29
N PHE A 47 -8.73 25.17 14.37
CA PHE A 47 -9.27 24.71 13.08
C PHE A 47 -10.25 23.54 13.29
N VAL A 48 -11.50 23.73 12.85
CA VAL A 48 -12.56 22.73 12.99
C VAL A 48 -12.93 22.10 11.66
N HIS A 49 -12.77 20.78 11.57
CA HIS A 49 -13.24 19.93 10.46
C HIS A 49 -14.33 18.99 10.95
N GLY A 50 -15.56 19.11 10.45
CA GLY A 50 -16.69 18.28 10.91
C GLY A 50 -17.38 18.80 12.18
N LYS A 51 -18.41 18.07 12.63
CA LYS A 51 -19.23 18.45 13.80
C LYS A 51 -18.86 17.59 15.01
N ALA A 52 -18.83 18.17 16.20
CA ALA A 52 -18.73 17.40 17.43
C ALA A 52 -20.01 16.53 17.57
N ASN A 53 -19.83 15.21 17.69
CA ASN A 53 -20.91 14.27 17.90
C ASN A 53 -21.02 13.89 19.39
N ILE A 54 -22.22 13.47 19.79
CA ILE A 54 -22.47 12.98 21.16
C ILE A 54 -21.65 11.70 21.40
N GLY A 55 -21.02 11.60 22.57
CA GLY A 55 -20.27 10.41 22.98
C GLY A 55 -18.77 10.44 22.69
N HIS A 56 -18.25 11.44 21.96
CA HIS A 56 -16.80 11.65 21.90
C HIS A 56 -16.21 11.86 23.29
N ARG A 57 -15.15 11.11 23.61
CA ARG A 57 -14.42 11.31 24.85
C ARG A 57 -13.44 12.47 24.72
N TYR A 58 -13.14 13.09 25.84
CA TYR A 58 -12.08 14.07 25.94
C TYR A 58 -11.46 14.07 27.34
N TYR A 59 -10.28 14.63 27.46
CA TYR A 59 -9.69 15.04 28.73
C TYR A 59 -9.18 16.47 28.63
N ILE A 60 -8.97 17.13 29.77
CA ILE A 60 -8.48 18.50 29.84
C ILE A 60 -7.19 18.49 30.67
N GLU A 61 -6.18 19.24 30.25
CA GLU A 61 -4.91 19.38 30.96
C GLU A 61 -4.43 20.84 30.98
N ASN A 62 -3.20 21.04 31.49
CA ASN A 62 -2.48 22.32 31.48
C ASN A 62 -3.08 23.43 32.37
N LEU A 63 -3.53 23.06 33.58
CA LEU A 63 -3.87 24.03 34.63
C LEU A 63 -3.31 23.61 35.98
N ALA A 64 -2.89 24.58 36.79
CA ALA A 64 -2.47 24.34 38.17
C ALA A 64 -3.58 23.65 39.00
N ALA A 65 -4.84 23.97 38.71
CA ALA A 65 -6.00 23.42 39.42
C ALA A 65 -6.22 21.92 39.20
N PHE A 66 -5.58 21.33 38.19
CA PHE A 66 -5.63 19.88 37.92
C PHE A 66 -4.46 19.11 38.55
N LEU A 67 -3.52 19.78 39.21
CA LEU A 67 -2.43 19.12 39.93
C LEU A 67 -2.96 18.55 41.25
N ASP A 68 -3.59 17.38 41.21
CA ASP A 68 -4.35 16.82 42.34
C ASP A 68 -3.95 15.39 42.73
N THR A 69 -3.09 14.73 41.95
CA THR A 69 -2.68 13.32 42.15
C THR A 69 -1.15 13.15 42.00
N PRO A 70 -0.49 12.21 42.73
CA PRO A 70 0.94 11.96 42.55
C PRO A 70 1.29 11.57 41.12
N GLY A 71 2.39 12.11 40.59
CA GLY A 71 2.87 11.90 39.21
C GLY A 71 2.51 13.04 38.23
N GLU A 72 1.72 14.01 38.65
CA GLU A 72 1.31 15.13 37.81
C GLU A 72 2.26 16.33 37.93
N TYR A 73 2.23 17.19 36.90
CA TYR A 73 2.97 18.46 36.89
C TYR A 73 2.21 19.55 36.12
N TYR A 74 2.50 20.80 36.46
CA TYR A 74 2.03 21.99 35.75
C TYR A 74 3.17 22.99 35.62
N TYR A 75 3.42 23.47 34.41
CA TYR A 75 4.44 24.48 34.13
C TYR A 75 3.78 25.83 33.91
N ASP A 76 3.94 26.74 34.88
CA ASP A 76 3.35 28.07 34.84
C ASP A 76 4.19 29.00 33.95
N ALA A 77 3.93 28.97 32.64
CA ALA A 77 4.70 29.74 31.68
C ALA A 77 4.48 31.26 31.77
N LYS A 78 3.29 31.70 32.21
CA LYS A 78 2.83 33.10 32.11
C LYS A 78 2.22 33.67 33.40
N GLY A 79 2.08 32.90 34.47
CA GLY A 79 1.47 33.35 35.72
C GLY A 79 2.39 34.23 36.56
N ALA A 80 2.06 34.38 37.85
CA ALA A 80 2.74 35.33 38.75
C ALA A 80 4.24 35.05 38.94
N HIS A 81 4.66 33.81 38.67
CA HIS A 81 6.07 33.39 38.67
C HIS A 81 6.40 32.69 37.34
N PRO A 82 6.59 33.44 36.25
CA PRO A 82 6.79 32.86 34.92
C PRO A 82 7.96 31.88 34.90
N GLY A 83 7.70 30.69 34.36
CA GLY A 83 8.67 29.61 34.27
C GLY A 83 8.76 28.69 35.49
N ARG A 84 7.83 28.81 36.45
CA ARG A 84 7.78 27.92 37.61
C ARG A 84 7.19 26.55 37.22
N LEU A 85 7.89 25.48 37.58
CA LEU A 85 7.36 24.12 37.53
C LEU A 85 6.74 23.77 38.88
N HIS A 86 5.45 23.46 38.87
CA HIS A 86 4.73 22.82 39.95
C HIS A 86 4.69 21.32 39.67
N ILE A 87 5.10 20.50 40.63
CA ILE A 87 5.19 19.05 40.43
C ILE A 87 4.79 18.32 41.71
N ARG A 88 4.06 17.23 41.55
CA ARG A 88 3.80 16.25 42.59
C ARG A 88 4.42 14.95 42.13
N LEU A 89 5.55 14.57 42.73
CA LEU A 89 6.30 13.40 42.26
C LEU A 89 5.51 12.09 42.51
N PRO A 90 5.76 11.03 41.73
CA PRO A 90 5.22 9.70 42.03
C PRO A 90 5.53 9.29 43.47
N ASP A 91 4.56 8.66 44.12
CA ASP A 91 4.58 8.26 45.54
C ASP A 91 4.77 9.42 46.53
N ASP A 92 4.46 10.66 46.12
CA ASP A 92 4.63 11.87 46.93
C ASP A 92 6.07 12.04 47.47
N ARG A 93 7.06 11.59 46.70
CA ARG A 93 8.47 11.77 47.04
C ARG A 93 8.82 13.25 47.19
N ASP A 94 9.69 13.55 48.16
CA ASP A 94 10.19 14.90 48.37
C ASP A 94 10.99 15.38 47.14
N PRO A 95 10.53 16.44 46.43
CA PRO A 95 11.26 16.96 45.29
C PRO A 95 12.64 17.53 45.66
N ASN A 96 12.86 17.92 46.92
CA ASN A 96 14.17 18.39 47.38
C ASN A 96 15.20 17.27 47.52
N GLN A 97 14.74 16.01 47.54
CA GLN A 97 15.59 14.81 47.64
C GLN A 97 15.64 14.02 46.33
N SER A 98 14.99 14.54 45.28
CA SER A 98 14.82 13.83 44.02
C SER A 98 15.61 14.49 42.90
N VAL A 99 16.10 13.69 41.95
CA VAL A 99 16.62 14.19 40.68
C VAL A 99 15.45 14.35 39.71
N VAL A 100 15.27 15.57 39.20
CA VAL A 100 14.26 15.89 38.19
C VAL A 100 14.97 16.28 36.90
N GLU A 101 14.76 15.49 35.85
CA GLU A 101 15.28 15.76 34.51
C GLU A 101 14.19 16.37 33.64
N LEU A 102 14.52 17.45 32.94
CA LEU A 102 13.59 18.17 32.06
C LEU A 102 14.20 18.30 30.67
N GLY A 103 13.38 18.02 29.65
CA GLY A 103 13.78 18.22 28.27
C GLY A 103 14.05 19.69 27.97
N ARG A 104 15.23 19.99 27.43
CA ARG A 104 15.61 21.34 26.98
C ARG A 104 15.51 21.50 25.47
N GLU A 105 16.08 20.54 24.75
CA GLU A 105 16.23 20.58 23.30
C GLU A 105 15.04 19.92 22.59
N VAL A 106 14.64 20.49 21.45
CA VAL A 106 13.54 19.98 20.63
C VAL A 106 13.96 18.84 19.71
N ASN A 107 15.22 18.82 19.27
CA ASN A 107 15.84 17.71 18.55
C ASN A 107 17.24 17.51 19.09
N LEU A 108 17.72 16.27 19.16
CA LEU A 108 19.04 15.96 19.75
C LEU A 108 20.13 15.84 18.67
N ILE A 109 19.79 15.26 17.52
CA ILE A 109 20.65 15.20 16.33
C ILE A 109 19.84 15.67 15.11
N ASP A 110 20.38 16.63 14.38
CA ASP A 110 19.76 17.18 13.16
C ASP A 110 20.76 17.06 12.00
N ILE A 111 20.50 16.12 11.08
CA ILE A 111 21.31 15.84 9.90
C ILE A 111 20.66 16.54 8.71
N ARG A 112 21.37 17.50 8.10
CA ARG A 112 20.87 18.28 6.97
C ARG A 112 21.85 18.24 5.81
N ASP A 113 21.42 17.80 4.63
CA ASP A 113 22.26 17.72 3.42
C ASP A 113 23.61 17.01 3.64
N GLN A 114 23.60 15.98 4.48
CA GLN A 114 24.78 15.20 4.85
C GLN A 114 24.53 13.71 4.59
N SER A 115 25.59 12.99 4.26
CA SER A 115 25.53 11.59 3.85
C SER A 115 26.62 10.79 4.57
N HIS A 116 26.45 9.46 4.57
CA HIS A 116 27.42 8.50 5.13
C HIS A 116 27.65 8.66 6.64
N ILE A 117 26.56 8.82 7.40
CA ILE A 117 26.58 8.98 8.85
C ILE A 117 25.96 7.74 9.50
N ALA A 118 26.66 7.19 10.50
CA ALA A 118 26.15 6.13 11.36
C ALA A 118 26.03 6.62 12.80
N ILE A 119 24.83 6.50 13.37
CA ILE A 119 24.52 6.76 14.77
C ILE A 119 24.25 5.41 15.42
N THR A 120 25.12 4.98 16.34
CA THR A 120 25.00 3.65 16.96
C THR A 120 25.32 3.62 18.44
N GLY A 121 24.59 2.77 19.18
CA GLY A 121 24.88 2.48 20.59
C GLY A 121 24.57 3.64 21.55
N LEU A 122 23.76 4.62 21.13
CA LEU A 122 23.44 5.79 21.93
C LEU A 122 22.07 5.65 22.63
N ARG A 123 21.94 6.34 23.76
CA ARG A 123 20.65 6.57 24.41
C ARG A 123 20.21 8.01 24.17
N PHE A 124 18.97 8.17 23.73
CA PHE A 124 18.26 9.45 23.61
C PHE A 124 17.12 9.48 24.63
N SER A 125 17.03 10.55 25.40
CA SER A 125 15.97 10.71 26.40
C SER A 125 15.65 12.18 26.61
N PHE A 126 14.42 12.45 27.04
CA PHE A 126 13.98 13.74 27.58
C PHE A 126 14.20 14.91 26.63
N MET A 127 13.18 15.20 25.82
CA MET A 127 13.21 16.31 24.90
C MET A 127 12.12 17.32 25.23
N ASN A 128 12.32 18.54 24.78
CA ASN A 128 11.34 19.60 24.87
C ASN A 128 10.45 19.61 23.63
N LEU A 129 9.30 20.27 23.73
CA LEU A 129 8.41 20.51 22.60
C LEU A 129 8.50 21.98 22.19
N PRO A 130 8.38 22.33 20.89
CA PRO A 130 8.34 23.71 20.45
C PRO A 130 7.28 24.50 21.22
N ARG A 131 7.60 25.72 21.67
CA ARG A 131 6.63 26.61 22.34
C ARG A 131 5.94 27.49 21.29
N GLY A 132 4.61 27.45 21.26
CA GLY A 132 3.78 28.35 20.49
C GLY A 132 2.41 28.50 21.14
N ASP A 133 1.88 29.72 21.18
CA ASP A 133 0.55 30.02 21.71
C ASP A 133 -0.58 29.44 20.83
N ASP A 134 -0.23 28.98 19.62
CA ASP A 134 -1.07 28.19 18.72
C ASP A 134 -0.56 26.74 18.68
N PRO A 135 -1.18 25.83 19.45
CA PRO A 135 -0.71 24.47 19.55
C PRO A 135 -0.95 23.60 18.30
N MET A 136 -1.71 24.10 17.32
CA MET A 136 -1.81 23.50 15.99
C MET A 136 -0.46 23.54 15.25
N THR A 137 0.42 24.48 15.56
CA THR A 137 1.75 24.55 14.93
C THR A 137 2.77 23.57 15.51
N ILE A 138 2.60 23.15 16.78
CA ILE A 138 3.56 22.34 17.54
C ILE A 138 3.53 20.86 17.10
N PHE A 139 2.36 20.35 16.71
CA PHE A 139 2.20 18.95 16.31
C PHE A 139 1.41 18.73 15.00
N ALA A 140 0.88 19.78 14.36
CA ALA A 140 -0.13 19.64 13.31
C ALA A 140 0.19 20.32 11.98
N ASN A 141 1.46 20.58 11.68
CA ASN A 141 1.82 21.01 10.34
C ASN A 141 2.27 19.82 9.46
N PRO A 142 1.39 19.25 8.64
CA PRO A 142 1.73 18.18 7.69
C PRO A 142 2.58 18.68 6.52
N ALA A 143 2.76 19.99 6.34
CA ALA A 143 3.51 20.47 5.19
C ALA A 143 5.02 20.22 5.33
N VAL A 144 5.65 20.47 6.47
CA VAL A 144 7.08 20.85 6.45
C VAL A 144 7.67 20.80 7.90
N TYR A 145 8.46 19.76 8.24
CA TYR A 145 9.58 19.73 9.23
C TYR A 145 9.33 19.99 10.75
N GLY A 146 8.13 19.79 11.30
CA GLY A 146 7.76 20.32 12.63
C GLY A 146 7.76 19.41 13.87
N ARG A 147 7.88 18.07 13.74
CA ARG A 147 7.82 17.19 14.94
C ARG A 147 9.14 17.20 15.69
N ALA A 148 9.07 17.26 17.02
CA ALA A 148 10.22 17.04 17.88
C ALA A 148 10.63 15.57 17.77
N VAL A 149 11.83 15.28 17.29
CA VAL A 149 12.37 13.92 17.22
C VAL A 149 13.84 13.87 17.63
N ALA A 150 14.25 12.76 18.23
CA ALA A 150 15.62 12.62 18.73
C ALA A 150 16.64 12.70 17.59
N VAL A 151 16.38 12.02 16.47
CA VAL A 151 17.20 12.07 15.26
C VAL A 151 16.36 12.54 14.08
N ARG A 152 16.74 13.65 13.47
CA ARG A 152 16.07 14.22 12.30
C ARG A 152 16.95 14.21 11.07
N LEU A 153 16.39 13.81 9.93
CA LEU A 153 17.04 13.78 8.62
C LEU A 153 16.33 14.73 7.65
N MET A 154 17.03 15.70 7.07
CA MET A 154 16.44 16.67 6.17
C MET A 154 17.26 16.89 4.90
N GLY A 155 16.58 16.91 3.75
CA GLY A 155 17.19 17.25 2.46
C GLY A 155 17.86 16.08 1.76
N ASP A 156 18.97 16.34 1.06
CA ASP A 156 19.72 15.33 0.29
C ASP A 156 20.61 14.52 1.24
N CYS A 157 20.14 13.33 1.62
CA CYS A 157 20.78 12.48 2.62
C CYS A 157 20.93 11.08 2.08
N ARG A 158 22.15 10.53 2.07
CA ARG A 158 22.41 9.18 1.55
C ARG A 158 23.23 8.34 2.51
N GLY A 159 22.91 7.06 2.61
CA GLY A 159 23.68 6.12 3.44
C GLY A 159 23.67 6.51 4.91
N ILE A 160 22.50 6.83 5.46
CA ILE A 160 22.34 7.16 6.88
C ILE A 160 21.88 5.92 7.63
N ARG A 161 22.56 5.58 8.72
CA ARG A 161 22.20 4.45 9.58
C ARG A 161 21.99 4.87 11.02
N VAL A 162 20.82 4.58 11.58
CA VAL A 162 20.51 4.71 13.01
C VAL A 162 20.29 3.32 13.58
N ALA A 163 21.23 2.82 14.40
CA ALA A 163 21.20 1.44 14.82
C ALA A 163 21.61 1.17 16.28
N ASN A 164 21.04 0.13 16.89
CA ASN A 164 21.40 -0.28 18.26
C ASN A 164 21.25 0.85 19.29
N CYS A 165 20.35 1.81 19.05
CA CYS A 165 20.10 2.94 19.94
C CYS A 165 18.90 2.66 20.84
N ARG A 166 18.82 3.40 21.95
CA ARG A 166 17.68 3.39 22.87
C ARG A 166 17.03 4.76 22.90
N PHE A 167 15.73 4.84 22.69
CA PHE A 167 14.94 6.06 22.75
C PHE A 167 13.93 5.92 23.87
N LEU A 168 14.07 6.70 24.94
CA LEU A 168 13.25 6.57 26.15
C LEU A 168 12.58 7.90 26.47
N HIS A 169 11.25 7.93 26.55
CA HIS A 169 10.46 9.14 26.85
C HIS A 169 10.83 10.30 25.92
N VAL A 170 10.64 10.07 24.62
CA VAL A 170 10.90 11.07 23.57
C VAL A 170 9.58 11.42 22.86
N PRO A 171 9.43 12.64 22.32
CA PRO A 171 8.29 12.93 21.46
C PRO A 171 8.26 12.07 20.18
N GLY A 172 9.43 11.79 19.62
CA GLY A 172 9.63 10.73 18.65
C GLY A 172 11.10 10.35 18.45
N ALA A 173 11.37 9.18 17.86
CA ALA A 173 12.73 8.65 17.76
C ALA A 173 13.44 9.14 16.49
N VAL A 174 12.92 8.78 15.31
CA VAL A 174 13.55 9.13 14.02
C VAL A 174 12.53 9.66 13.05
N GLN A 175 12.80 10.82 12.45
CA GLN A 175 12.02 11.33 11.33
C GLN A 175 12.90 11.80 10.18
N GLY A 176 12.47 11.58 8.93
CA GLY A 176 13.21 11.98 7.75
C GLY A 176 12.34 12.40 6.58
N SER A 177 12.75 13.46 5.88
CA SER A 177 12.13 13.89 4.63
C SER A 177 13.12 14.65 3.73
N PRO A 178 13.16 14.38 2.41
CA PRO A 178 13.78 15.30 1.46
C PRO A 178 12.87 16.54 1.32
N ARG A 179 13.38 17.64 0.75
CA ARG A 179 12.63 18.90 0.71
C ARG A 179 11.58 18.97 -0.40
N ILE A 180 10.60 19.84 -0.20
CA ILE A 180 9.73 20.41 -1.26
C ILE A 180 10.40 21.69 -1.76
N SER A 181 10.28 21.97 -3.07
CA SER A 181 10.56 23.23 -3.78
C SER A 181 11.53 24.26 -3.14
N PRO A 182 12.50 24.81 -3.90
CA PRO A 182 13.52 25.75 -3.41
C PRO A 182 13.02 27.00 -2.66
N ASP A 183 11.79 27.42 -2.93
CA ASP A 183 11.14 28.67 -2.54
C ASP A 183 10.11 28.52 -1.41
N MET A 184 9.81 27.29 -0.96
CA MET A 184 8.76 27.02 0.05
C MET A 184 9.29 26.63 1.44
N LEU A 185 10.58 26.88 1.69
CA LEU A 185 11.17 26.73 3.01
C LEU A 185 10.86 27.97 3.87
N ASN A 186 9.78 27.89 4.65
CA ASN A 186 9.51 28.87 5.70
C ASN A 186 10.51 28.71 6.86
N TRP A 187 10.62 29.75 7.70
CA TRP A 187 11.27 29.67 9.00
C TRP A 187 10.76 28.44 9.80
N PRO A 188 11.62 27.64 10.43
CA PRO A 188 13.06 27.85 10.70
C PRO A 188 14.04 27.28 9.66
N TYR A 189 13.59 26.92 8.45
CA TYR A 189 14.42 26.26 7.43
C TYR A 189 14.77 27.15 6.23
N ALA A 190 14.52 28.46 6.35
CA ALA A 190 14.88 29.44 5.31
C ALA A 190 16.40 29.50 5.03
N ASP A 191 17.23 28.95 5.93
CA ASP A 191 18.68 28.79 5.79
C ASP A 191 19.09 27.67 4.83
N LEU A 192 18.18 26.73 4.56
CA LEU A 192 18.36 25.70 3.54
C LEU A 192 18.22 26.37 2.16
N LYS A 193 19.34 26.51 1.43
CA LYS A 193 19.39 27.23 0.16
C LYS A 193 18.39 26.67 -0.86
N ALA A 194 17.78 27.57 -1.63
CA ALA A 194 17.07 27.23 -2.86
C ALA A 194 17.97 26.39 -3.77
N LYS A 195 17.59 25.14 -4.07
CA LYS A 195 18.29 24.26 -5.00
C LYS A 195 17.76 24.41 -6.43
N THR A 196 18.53 24.05 -7.44
CA THR A 196 18.04 23.93 -8.83
C THR A 196 17.74 22.49 -9.22
N THR A 197 17.96 21.55 -8.30
CA THR A 197 17.77 20.11 -8.47
C THR A 197 16.91 19.54 -7.34
N ARG A 198 16.28 18.39 -7.60
CA ARG A 198 15.53 17.64 -6.58
C ARG A 198 16.48 17.06 -5.53
N ASP A 199 16.04 17.05 -4.28
CA ASP A 199 16.69 16.28 -3.23
C ASP A 199 16.45 14.79 -3.42
N LEU A 200 17.42 13.97 -3.04
CA LEU A 200 17.28 12.53 -2.95
C LEU A 200 17.66 12.06 -1.54
N MET A 201 16.70 11.46 -0.84
CA MET A 201 16.95 10.76 0.41
C MET A 201 16.98 9.26 0.11
N ASP A 202 18.15 8.62 0.18
CA ASP A 202 18.35 7.24 -0.30
C ASP A 202 19.24 6.44 0.64
N GLU A 203 19.12 5.11 0.64
CA GLU A 203 19.91 4.23 1.50
C GLU A 203 19.79 4.60 3.00
N ILE A 204 18.55 4.78 3.48
CA ILE A 204 18.27 5.10 4.88
C ILE A 204 17.95 3.83 5.66
N GLU A 205 18.69 3.57 6.73
CA GLU A 205 18.55 2.37 7.56
C GLU A 205 18.26 2.74 9.02
N ILE A 206 17.16 2.24 9.56
CA ILE A 206 16.78 2.41 10.97
C ILE A 206 16.60 1.01 11.56
N THR A 207 17.60 0.52 12.28
CA THR A 207 17.73 -0.91 12.58
C THR A 207 18.05 -1.23 14.03
N ASP A 208 17.50 -2.30 14.59
CA ASP A 208 17.91 -2.83 15.90
C ASP A 208 17.77 -1.82 17.07
N ASN A 209 16.83 -0.89 16.99
CA ASN A 209 16.62 0.13 18.04
C ASN A 209 15.55 -0.30 19.07
N ASP A 210 15.68 0.17 20.30
CA ASP A 210 14.72 0.02 21.39
C ASP A 210 14.04 1.36 21.67
N ILE A 211 12.76 1.49 21.34
CA ILE A 211 11.97 2.71 21.48
C ILE A 211 10.88 2.44 22.51
N ASP A 212 10.92 3.16 23.62
CA ASP A 212 10.02 2.98 24.75
C ASP A 212 9.46 4.34 25.17
N HIS A 213 8.14 4.50 25.09
CA HIS A 213 7.44 5.77 25.29
C HIS A 213 7.82 6.83 24.25
N ALA A 214 7.21 6.73 23.07
CA ALA A 214 7.29 7.73 22.01
C ALA A 214 5.94 8.45 21.84
N ASP A 215 5.84 9.70 22.27
CA ASP A 215 4.56 10.40 22.41
C ASP A 215 3.77 10.47 21.09
N ALA A 216 4.41 10.88 20.00
CA ALA A 216 3.74 11.15 18.72
C ALA A 216 4.04 10.11 17.64
N VAL A 217 5.30 9.69 17.51
CA VAL A 217 5.75 8.77 16.43
C VAL A 217 7.03 8.07 16.84
N ALA A 218 7.20 6.78 16.52
CA ALA A 218 8.48 6.13 16.73
C ALA A 218 9.41 6.43 15.54
N ILE A 219 9.04 5.98 14.34
CA ILE A 219 9.84 6.12 13.12
C ILE A 219 8.95 6.61 11.99
N GLU A 220 9.33 7.68 11.29
CA GLU A 220 8.60 8.16 10.11
C GLU A 220 9.52 8.70 9.02
N LEU A 221 9.40 8.15 7.82
CA LEU A 221 10.11 8.60 6.64
C LEU A 221 9.12 8.91 5.52
N GLN A 222 9.27 10.05 4.87
CA GLN A 222 8.36 10.45 3.80
C GLN A 222 9.10 11.12 2.65
N ASP A 223 8.56 11.05 1.43
CA ASP A 223 9.02 11.91 0.34
C ASP A 223 8.64 13.38 0.62
N GLY A 224 9.28 14.31 -0.09
CA GLY A 224 8.99 15.72 0.11
C GLY A 224 7.52 16.03 -0.17
N GLY A 225 6.90 15.31 -1.11
CA GLY A 225 5.53 15.55 -1.51
C GLY A 225 4.47 15.14 -0.50
N ALA A 226 4.73 14.26 0.46
CA ALA A 226 3.72 13.50 1.21
C ALA A 226 2.53 14.33 1.79
N GLY A 227 2.76 15.56 2.24
CA GLY A 227 1.74 16.43 2.85
C GLY A 227 1.14 17.51 1.95
N TYR A 228 1.54 17.62 0.68
CA TYR A 228 1.11 18.73 -0.19
C TYR A 228 -0.07 18.38 -1.09
N GLY A 229 -0.76 19.42 -1.57
CA GLY A 229 -1.79 19.32 -2.61
C GLY A 229 -1.18 19.00 -3.98
N ARG A 230 -1.30 19.91 -4.96
CA ARG A 230 -0.74 19.70 -6.30
C ARG A 230 0.77 19.47 -6.24
N LYS A 231 1.23 18.40 -6.90
CA LYS A 231 2.64 18.05 -7.04
C LYS A 231 2.92 17.80 -8.51
N ASN A 232 3.90 18.50 -9.09
CA ASN A 232 4.31 18.29 -10.47
C ASN A 232 5.84 18.29 -10.57
N ASP A 233 6.35 18.02 -11.77
CA ASP A 233 7.79 17.92 -11.98
C ASP A 233 8.55 19.25 -11.84
N GLU A 234 7.86 20.39 -11.96
CA GLU A 234 8.41 21.76 -11.88
C GLU A 234 8.71 22.17 -10.43
N LEU A 235 7.97 21.64 -9.45
CA LEU A 235 8.12 21.96 -8.03
C LEU A 235 9.37 21.32 -7.37
N LEU A 236 10.22 20.65 -8.15
CA LEU A 236 11.46 20.00 -7.71
C LEU A 236 11.32 19.21 -6.40
N ILE A 237 10.21 18.50 -6.23
CA ILE A 237 9.87 17.79 -5.00
C ILE A 237 10.87 16.65 -4.81
N GLY A 238 11.51 16.63 -3.64
CA GLY A 238 12.49 15.64 -3.26
C GLY A 238 11.90 14.23 -3.15
N GLU A 239 12.73 13.24 -3.46
CA GLU A 239 12.35 11.84 -3.59
C GLU A 239 12.93 11.00 -2.46
N LEU A 240 12.14 10.05 -1.96
CA LEU A 240 12.58 9.03 -1.02
C LEU A 240 12.87 7.74 -1.82
N GLY A 241 14.12 7.32 -1.79
CA GLY A 241 14.64 6.16 -2.52
C GLY A 241 14.44 4.86 -1.75
N ARG A 242 15.56 4.27 -1.32
CA ARG A 242 15.68 3.01 -0.55
C ARG A 242 15.61 3.26 0.95
N VAL A 243 14.70 2.55 1.61
CA VAL A 243 14.47 2.63 3.05
C VAL A 243 14.42 1.22 3.65
N HIS A 244 15.21 0.98 4.69
CA HIS A 244 15.16 -0.23 5.50
C HIS A 244 14.83 0.12 6.96
N ILE A 245 13.70 -0.39 7.48
CA ILE A 245 13.33 -0.27 8.90
C ILE A 245 13.25 -1.68 9.48
N LEU A 246 14.33 -2.11 10.14
CA LEU A 246 14.53 -3.52 10.47
C LEU A 246 14.70 -3.76 11.97
N ARG A 247 14.00 -4.75 12.53
CA ARG A 247 14.27 -5.30 13.88
C ARG A 247 14.23 -4.27 15.02
N ASN A 248 13.39 -3.24 14.90
CA ASN A 248 13.18 -2.29 15.99
C ASN A 248 12.11 -2.82 16.96
N ARG A 249 12.28 -2.53 18.26
CA ARG A 249 11.27 -2.73 19.29
C ARG A 249 10.64 -1.38 19.63
N VAL A 250 9.33 -1.30 19.59
CA VAL A 250 8.54 -0.12 19.93
C VAL A 250 7.53 -0.50 21.01
N HIS A 251 7.52 0.22 22.13
CA HIS A 251 6.58 0.04 23.22
C HIS A 251 5.95 1.38 23.63
N ASP A 252 4.64 1.39 23.82
CA ASP A 252 3.81 2.54 24.22
C ASP A 252 4.06 3.79 23.36
N ALA A 253 3.53 3.79 22.14
CA ALA A 253 3.75 4.87 21.19
C ALA A 253 2.44 5.53 20.72
N VAL A 254 2.55 6.78 20.25
CA VAL A 254 1.50 7.53 19.53
C VAL A 254 0.32 7.97 20.42
N PHE A 255 0.49 8.01 21.73
CA PHE A 255 -0.58 8.49 22.62
C PHE A 255 -0.92 9.99 22.42
N ARG A 256 0.07 10.79 21.98
CA ARG A 256 -0.01 12.26 21.80
C ARG A 256 0.42 12.68 20.39
N ASN A 257 -0.32 12.22 19.37
CA ASN A 257 0.01 12.45 17.95
C ASN A 257 -0.33 13.87 17.40
N GLY A 258 -0.89 14.77 18.20
CA GLY A 258 -1.18 16.14 17.77
C GLY A 258 -2.46 16.31 16.95
N ALA A 259 -2.46 17.25 15.98
CA ALA A 259 -3.69 17.68 15.30
C ALA A 259 -3.84 17.27 13.82
N SER A 260 -2.92 16.49 13.24
CA SER A 260 -3.09 15.90 11.88
C SER A 260 -2.42 14.53 11.74
N GLY A 261 -3.11 13.58 11.11
CA GLY A 261 -2.54 12.30 10.67
C GLY A 261 -3.24 11.07 11.27
N ASN A 262 -2.85 9.92 10.71
CA ASN A 262 -3.18 8.55 11.09
C ASN A 262 -2.40 8.04 12.32
N GLY A 263 -1.30 8.70 12.67
CA GLY A 263 -0.46 8.35 13.83
C GLY A 263 0.18 6.98 13.70
N PRO A 264 1.16 6.80 12.80
CA PRO A 264 1.88 5.55 12.72
C PRO A 264 2.91 5.46 13.85
N ALA A 265 3.07 4.28 14.45
CA ALA A 265 4.26 4.01 15.23
C ALA A 265 5.47 3.92 14.28
N ILE A 266 5.34 3.17 13.18
CA ILE A 266 6.31 3.13 12.07
C ILE A 266 5.62 3.51 10.77
N GLY A 267 6.10 4.56 10.08
CA GLY A 267 5.53 5.07 8.83
C GLY A 267 6.54 5.26 7.71
N VAL A 268 6.20 4.81 6.51
CA VAL A 268 6.92 5.16 5.27
C VAL A 268 5.94 5.63 4.20
N THR A 269 6.22 6.79 3.58
CA THR A 269 5.34 7.40 2.58
C THR A 269 6.09 7.72 1.29
N CYS A 270 5.59 7.19 0.16
CA CYS A 270 6.03 7.48 -1.21
C CYS A 270 7.51 7.15 -1.52
N ALA A 271 8.10 6.19 -0.81
CA ALA A 271 9.42 5.67 -1.12
C ALA A 271 9.40 4.76 -2.36
N SER A 272 10.52 4.70 -3.09
CA SER A 272 10.64 3.86 -4.29
C SER A 272 10.84 2.37 -3.94
N LEU A 273 11.68 2.11 -2.94
CA LEU A 273 12.05 0.78 -2.48
C LEU A 273 12.02 0.74 -0.95
N VAL A 274 11.15 -0.08 -0.38
CA VAL A 274 10.93 -0.15 1.07
C VAL A 274 11.09 -1.58 1.56
N GLU A 275 11.79 -1.75 2.67
CA GLU A 275 11.75 -2.97 3.50
C GLU A 275 11.46 -2.60 4.96
N ILE A 276 10.32 -3.05 5.49
CA ILE A 276 9.94 -2.94 6.90
C ILE A 276 9.82 -4.35 7.44
N ALA A 277 10.81 -4.79 8.23
CA ALA A 277 10.87 -6.19 8.62
C ALA A 277 11.39 -6.47 10.03
N GLY A 278 10.83 -7.51 10.67
CA GLY A 278 11.29 -7.95 11.99
C GLY A 278 10.97 -6.99 13.13
N ASN A 279 10.13 -5.97 12.92
CA ASN A 279 9.82 -4.99 13.96
C ASN A 279 8.77 -5.54 14.94
N PHE A 280 8.92 -5.20 16.22
CA PHE A 280 8.00 -5.56 17.30
C PHE A 280 7.38 -4.29 17.84
N ILE A 281 6.07 -4.13 17.66
CA ILE A 281 5.32 -3.00 18.18
C ILE A 281 4.35 -3.54 19.20
N ASP A 282 4.46 -3.12 20.45
CA ASP A 282 3.48 -3.42 21.49
C ASP A 282 2.88 -2.13 22.02
N ARG A 283 1.55 -2.12 22.17
CA ARG A 283 0.80 -0.99 22.72
C ARG A 283 1.02 0.29 21.89
N ALA A 284 0.38 0.37 20.73
CA ALA A 284 0.34 1.60 19.93
C ALA A 284 -1.07 2.19 19.96
N TRP A 285 -1.17 3.48 20.26
CA TRP A 285 -2.46 4.17 20.30
C TRP A 285 -3.00 4.46 18.89
N GLY A 286 -2.10 4.70 17.95
CA GLY A 286 -2.39 4.88 16.53
C GLY A 286 -2.21 3.60 15.69
N VAL A 287 -1.98 3.81 14.39
CA VAL A 287 -1.58 2.77 13.43
C VAL A 287 -0.26 2.16 13.88
N GLY A 288 -0.10 0.84 13.75
CA GLY A 288 1.17 0.19 14.06
C GLY A 288 2.19 0.44 12.94
N ILE A 289 1.96 -0.15 11.77
CA ILE A 289 2.78 0.09 10.56
C ILE A 289 1.93 0.75 9.48
N TRP A 290 2.44 1.84 8.93
CA TRP A 290 1.91 2.52 7.76
C TRP A 290 2.90 2.47 6.58
N CYS A 291 2.42 2.03 5.43
CA CYS A 291 3.18 2.04 4.19
C CYS A 291 2.32 2.58 3.05
N LEU A 292 2.57 3.81 2.62
CA LEU A 292 1.93 4.40 1.45
C LEU A 292 2.89 4.31 0.26
N GLY A 293 2.52 3.52 -0.75
CA GLY A 293 3.33 3.35 -1.95
C GLY A 293 2.98 4.32 -3.07
N GLY A 294 3.94 4.59 -3.96
CA GLY A 294 3.73 5.43 -5.14
C GLY A 294 3.54 6.91 -4.79
N LYS A 295 2.32 7.41 -4.98
CA LYS A 295 1.96 8.82 -4.78
C LYS A 295 0.54 8.96 -4.25
N GLY A 296 0.28 10.04 -3.50
CA GLY A 296 -1.07 10.42 -3.08
C GLY A 296 -1.89 11.05 -4.21
N GLY A 297 -3.19 11.26 -3.97
CA GLY A 297 -4.05 12.00 -4.91
C GLY A 297 -3.55 13.44 -5.12
N GLY A 298 -3.74 13.97 -6.34
CA GLY A 298 -3.28 15.31 -6.71
C GLY A 298 -1.80 15.40 -7.11
N ASP A 299 -1.10 14.27 -7.22
CA ASP A 299 0.29 14.20 -7.66
C ASP A 299 0.40 13.81 -9.15
N GLU A 300 0.92 14.71 -9.97
CA GLU A 300 1.14 14.54 -11.42
C GLU A 300 2.41 13.75 -11.73
N ARG A 301 3.34 13.59 -10.78
CA ARG A 301 4.64 12.96 -11.04
C ARG A 301 4.48 11.48 -11.38
N ASN A 302 5.38 10.96 -12.22
CA ASN A 302 5.45 9.52 -12.47
C ASN A 302 6.17 8.81 -11.31
N ARG A 303 5.66 7.65 -10.90
CA ARG A 303 6.36 6.73 -9.99
C ARG A 303 6.68 5.45 -10.75
N PRO A 304 7.86 5.43 -11.42
CA PRO A 304 8.19 4.35 -12.34
C PRO A 304 8.55 3.05 -11.60
N LEU A 305 9.06 3.13 -10.38
CA LEU A 305 9.35 1.98 -9.54
C LEU A 305 8.71 2.16 -8.17
N ILE A 306 7.93 1.16 -7.77
CA ILE A 306 7.35 1.08 -6.44
C ILE A 306 7.47 -0.37 -5.99
N ARG A 307 8.17 -0.60 -4.87
CA ARG A 307 8.31 -1.93 -4.28
C ARG A 307 8.34 -1.82 -2.78
N ASN A 308 7.30 -2.33 -2.12
CA ASN A 308 7.18 -2.30 -0.68
C ASN A 308 7.23 -3.72 -0.12
N LEU A 309 8.23 -4.04 0.70
CA LEU A 309 8.35 -5.31 1.42
C LEU A 309 8.02 -5.05 2.88
N VAL A 310 6.95 -5.67 3.38
CA VAL A 310 6.50 -5.51 4.78
C VAL A 310 6.33 -6.89 5.38
N HIS A 311 7.33 -7.40 6.11
CA HIS A 311 7.30 -8.81 6.50
C HIS A 311 7.94 -9.16 7.83
N HIS A 312 7.52 -10.27 8.42
CA HIS A 312 8.07 -10.76 9.68
C HIS A 312 7.93 -9.77 10.85
N ASN A 313 6.97 -8.83 10.78
CA ASN A 313 6.69 -7.89 11.87
C ASN A 313 5.65 -8.48 12.83
N LYS A 314 5.72 -8.10 14.10
CA LYS A 314 4.73 -8.42 15.12
C LYS A 314 4.17 -7.15 15.73
N LEU A 315 2.86 -6.99 15.65
CA LEU A 315 2.12 -5.84 16.14
C LEU A 315 1.10 -6.33 17.17
N THR A 316 1.18 -5.88 18.41
CA THR A 316 0.30 -6.30 19.50
C THR A 316 -0.36 -5.09 20.15
N ASN A 317 -1.68 -5.16 20.38
CA ASN A 317 -2.44 -4.11 21.06
C ASN A 317 -2.27 -2.74 20.37
N VAL A 318 -2.69 -2.67 19.10
CA VAL A 318 -2.61 -1.46 18.28
C VAL A 318 -3.99 -0.85 18.08
N LEU A 319 -4.06 0.40 17.62
CA LEU A 319 -5.31 1.16 17.46
C LEU A 319 -6.06 1.33 18.79
N LEU A 320 -5.33 1.58 19.89
CA LEU A 320 -5.94 1.72 21.22
C LEU A 320 -6.69 3.05 21.39
N GLY A 321 -6.24 4.11 20.72
CA GLY A 321 -6.88 5.42 20.69
C GLY A 321 -7.39 5.81 19.31
N CYS A 322 -7.14 4.99 18.29
CA CYS A 322 -7.44 5.30 16.90
C CYS A 322 -8.53 4.38 16.35
N ASN A 323 -9.31 4.77 15.34
CA ASN A 323 -10.27 3.91 14.65
C ASN A 323 -10.40 4.23 13.15
N ASP A 324 -10.95 3.29 12.39
CA ASP A 324 -10.97 3.28 10.92
C ASP A 324 -9.59 3.13 10.29
N TRP A 325 -8.72 2.35 10.93
CA TRP A 325 -7.37 2.08 10.45
C TRP A 325 -6.97 0.61 10.62
N GLY A 326 -5.84 0.23 10.02
CA GLY A 326 -5.22 -1.08 10.18
C GLY A 326 -4.13 -1.03 11.24
N GLY A 327 -3.97 -2.13 11.99
CA GLY A 327 -2.74 -2.39 12.72
C GLY A 327 -1.56 -2.35 11.75
N MET A 328 -1.73 -3.00 10.61
CA MET A 328 -0.91 -2.83 9.41
C MET A 328 -1.73 -2.19 8.30
N ALA A 329 -1.34 -0.99 7.87
CA ALA A 329 -2.02 -0.22 6.84
C ALA A 329 -1.11 -0.06 5.60
N ILE A 330 -1.58 -0.53 4.44
CA ILE A 330 -0.86 -0.47 3.16
C ILE A 330 -1.73 0.27 2.14
N TRP A 331 -1.28 1.44 1.73
CA TRP A 331 -2.09 2.41 1.01
C TRP A 331 -1.51 2.73 -0.37
N GLN A 332 -2.39 3.08 -1.32
CA GLN A 332 -2.04 3.57 -2.65
C GLN A 332 -1.25 2.57 -3.53
N GLY A 333 -0.47 3.08 -4.49
CA GLY A 333 0.16 2.27 -5.54
C GLY A 333 1.15 1.25 -4.98
N GLY A 334 1.03 0.00 -5.42
CA GLY A 334 2.00 -1.07 -5.21
C GLY A 334 3.04 -1.17 -6.34
N SER A 335 3.79 -2.27 -6.47
CA SER A 335 3.50 -3.52 -5.79
C SER A 335 3.95 -3.54 -4.34
N SER A 336 3.03 -3.99 -3.50
CA SER A 336 3.26 -4.18 -2.06
C SER A 336 3.20 -5.67 -1.74
N TYR A 337 4.18 -6.16 -0.98
CA TYR A 337 4.35 -7.54 -0.59
C TYR A 337 4.33 -7.60 0.93
N ALA A 338 3.24 -8.06 1.52
CA ALA A 338 3.09 -8.17 2.97
C ALA A 338 2.97 -9.62 3.40
N TYR A 339 3.96 -10.14 4.11
CA TYR A 339 3.99 -11.56 4.43
C TYR A 339 4.64 -11.93 5.76
N CYS A 340 4.23 -13.08 6.32
CA CYS A 340 4.76 -13.57 7.59
C CYS A 340 4.62 -12.57 8.76
N ASN A 341 3.68 -11.63 8.71
CA ASN A 341 3.41 -10.70 9.80
C ASN A 341 2.38 -11.27 10.77
N ILE A 342 2.40 -10.78 12.01
CA ILE A 342 1.42 -11.08 13.04
C ILE A 342 0.82 -9.76 13.52
N VAL A 343 -0.50 -9.62 13.44
CA VAL A 343 -1.23 -8.51 14.06
C VAL A 343 -2.20 -9.09 15.08
N TYR A 344 -1.93 -8.82 16.36
CA TYR A 344 -2.72 -9.26 17.50
C TYR A 344 -3.48 -8.11 18.14
N ASN A 345 -4.76 -8.34 18.39
CA ASN A 345 -5.67 -7.45 19.10
C ASN A 345 -5.71 -5.99 18.56
N PRO A 346 -5.95 -5.78 17.24
CA PRO A 346 -6.25 -4.45 16.72
C PRO A 346 -7.66 -4.05 17.19
N LEU A 347 -7.79 -2.99 17.99
CA LEU A 347 -9.09 -2.60 18.56
C LEU A 347 -9.85 -1.65 17.64
N GLY A 348 -9.40 -0.40 17.53
CA GLY A 348 -10.12 0.60 16.75
C GLY A 348 -11.25 1.28 17.52
N LEU A 349 -11.09 1.64 18.79
CA LEU A 349 -12.23 2.04 19.62
C LEU A 349 -12.99 3.27 19.08
N LYS A 350 -14.32 3.19 19.09
CA LYS A 350 -15.23 4.26 18.63
C LYS A 350 -16.36 4.47 19.63
N HIS A 351 -16.35 5.61 20.33
CA HIS A 351 -17.30 5.95 21.40
C HIS A 351 -18.50 6.79 20.94
N MET A 352 -18.54 7.16 19.67
CA MET A 352 -19.58 8.05 19.14
C MET A 352 -20.96 7.42 19.00
N ILE A 353 -21.99 8.22 19.29
CA ILE A 353 -23.39 7.96 18.99
C ILE A 353 -23.84 9.04 18.00
N LYS A 354 -24.17 8.68 16.74
CA LYS A 354 -24.90 9.62 15.87
C LYS A 354 -26.25 9.93 16.51
N ALA A 355 -26.60 11.21 16.66
CA ALA A 355 -27.89 11.61 17.20
C ALA A 355 -29.03 10.93 16.40
N GLY A 356 -29.91 10.19 17.08
CA GLY A 356 -30.98 9.40 16.47
C GLY A 356 -30.59 8.00 15.99
N GLY A 357 -29.35 7.54 16.23
CA GLY A 357 -28.90 6.18 15.90
C GLY A 357 -29.53 5.10 16.79
N LEU A 358 -29.92 3.98 16.19
CA LEU A 358 -30.47 2.83 16.92
C LEU A 358 -29.37 2.17 17.79
N PRO A 359 -29.67 1.73 19.04
CA PRO A 359 -28.73 1.11 19.95
C PRO A 359 -27.93 -0.07 19.36
N TRP A 360 -28.53 -0.85 18.45
CA TRP A 360 -27.88 -2.01 17.83
C TRP A 360 -26.75 -1.64 16.85
N ARG A 361 -26.76 -0.45 16.22
CA ARG A 361 -25.63 0.02 15.40
C ARG A 361 -24.45 0.48 16.25
N ILE A 362 -24.68 0.82 17.52
CA ILE A 362 -23.65 1.28 18.46
C ILE A 362 -22.76 0.09 18.85
N GLN A 363 -23.34 -1.09 19.05
CA GLN A 363 -22.57 -2.29 19.36
C GLN A 363 -21.77 -2.77 18.14
N GLU A 364 -22.34 -2.84 16.94
CA GLU A 364 -21.64 -3.30 15.72
C GLU A 364 -20.37 -2.49 15.42
N TRP A 365 -20.36 -1.19 15.75
CA TRP A 365 -19.28 -0.25 15.41
C TRP A 365 -18.45 0.25 16.60
N SER A 366 -18.66 -0.30 17.80
CA SER A 366 -17.90 0.00 19.03
C SER A 366 -16.38 -0.09 18.86
N CYS A 367 -15.94 -1.00 18.00
CA CYS A 367 -14.57 -1.12 17.51
C CYS A 367 -14.61 -1.10 15.98
N ASN A 368 -13.83 -0.21 15.37
CA ASN A 368 -13.65 -0.06 13.93
C ASN A 368 -12.17 -0.20 13.53
N GLY A 369 -11.50 -1.22 14.07
CA GLY A 369 -10.09 -1.51 13.77
C GLY A 369 -9.94 -2.74 12.90
N PHE A 370 -8.84 -2.77 12.13
CA PHE A 370 -8.53 -3.85 11.21
C PHE A 370 -7.15 -4.44 11.51
N ALA A 371 -6.94 -5.74 11.29
CA ALA A 371 -5.58 -6.29 11.38
C ALA A 371 -4.73 -5.82 10.19
N TYR A 372 -5.25 -6.00 8.99
CA TYR A 372 -4.65 -5.56 7.73
C TYR A 372 -5.63 -4.68 6.97
N TYR A 373 -5.23 -3.46 6.64
CA TYR A 373 -6.06 -2.50 5.93
C TYR A 373 -5.39 -2.02 4.63
N LEU A 374 -6.02 -2.36 3.51
CA LEU A 374 -5.69 -1.89 2.17
C LEU A 374 -6.64 -0.75 1.76
N ASP A 375 -6.17 0.50 1.72
CA ASP A 375 -6.98 1.65 1.26
C ASP A 375 -6.41 2.28 -0.03
N GLY A 376 -7.24 2.32 -1.07
CA GLY A 376 -6.86 2.76 -2.40
C GLY A 376 -5.70 1.99 -2.96
N THR A 377 -5.54 0.71 -2.60
CA THR A 377 -4.32 -0.03 -2.91
C THR A 377 -4.42 -0.69 -4.28
N TYR A 378 -3.38 -0.53 -5.11
CA TYR A 378 -3.27 -1.22 -6.41
C TYR A 378 -2.12 -2.24 -6.35
N LYS A 379 -2.42 -3.52 -6.58
CA LYS A 379 -1.45 -4.58 -6.89
C LYS A 379 -0.67 -4.99 -5.65
N SER A 380 -1.40 -5.48 -4.66
CA SER A 380 -0.81 -5.98 -3.41
C SER A 380 -0.86 -7.50 -3.33
N TYR A 381 0.13 -8.09 -2.65
CA TYR A 381 0.22 -9.51 -2.36
C TYR A 381 0.36 -9.69 -0.85
N ILE A 382 -0.69 -10.21 -0.21
CA ILE A 382 -0.79 -10.36 1.24
C ILE A 382 -0.87 -11.85 1.59
N PHE A 383 0.19 -12.43 2.14
CA PHE A 383 0.25 -13.88 2.30
C PHE A 383 1.01 -14.40 3.51
N ASN A 384 0.67 -15.60 3.97
CA ASN A 384 1.29 -16.23 5.14
C ASN A 384 1.26 -15.34 6.40
N ASN A 385 0.32 -14.41 6.49
CA ASN A 385 0.16 -13.56 7.66
C ASN A 385 -0.81 -14.17 8.67
N ILE A 386 -0.70 -13.73 9.92
CA ILE A 386 -1.61 -14.09 11.00
C ILE A 386 -2.34 -12.81 11.46
N ALA A 387 -3.66 -12.85 11.42
CA ALA A 387 -4.53 -11.91 12.11
C ALA A 387 -5.12 -12.63 13.33
N TRP A 388 -4.90 -12.09 14.52
CA TRP A 388 -5.34 -12.71 15.77
C TRP A 388 -6.11 -11.72 16.64
N GLY A 389 -7.38 -11.99 16.92
CA GLY A 389 -8.17 -11.20 17.85
C GLY A 389 -8.16 -11.78 19.28
N LYS A 390 -8.47 -10.91 20.23
CA LYS A 390 -8.65 -11.23 21.65
C LYS A 390 -10.12 -11.52 21.99
N PHE A 391 -11.06 -10.81 21.36
CA PHE A 391 -12.50 -10.96 21.59
C PHE A 391 -13.26 -10.86 20.27
N ASN A 392 -14.25 -11.73 20.04
CA ASN A 392 -15.14 -11.69 18.87
C ASN A 392 -16.64 -11.73 19.24
N ASP A 393 -16.99 -11.79 20.52
CA ASP A 393 -18.38 -11.72 20.96
C ASP A 393 -19.01 -10.40 20.50
N LEU A 394 -20.16 -10.49 19.80
CA LEU A 394 -20.84 -9.35 19.20
C LEU A 394 -21.34 -8.33 20.22
N ASP A 395 -21.62 -8.77 21.46
CA ASP A 395 -22.06 -7.89 22.53
C ASP A 395 -20.90 -7.25 23.30
N ASN A 396 -19.66 -7.74 23.08
CA ASN A 396 -18.48 -7.18 23.72
C ASN A 396 -18.07 -5.84 23.08
N TRP A 397 -17.83 -4.84 23.92
CA TRP A 397 -17.39 -3.51 23.49
C TRP A 397 -15.96 -3.50 22.91
N LEU A 398 -15.10 -4.40 23.37
CA LEU A 398 -13.69 -4.51 22.97
C LEU A 398 -13.45 -5.59 21.90
N LYS A 399 -14.49 -5.97 21.15
CA LYS A 399 -14.39 -6.99 20.09
C LYS A 399 -13.47 -6.54 18.95
N ASN A 400 -12.67 -7.45 18.41
CA ASN A 400 -11.88 -7.21 17.22
C ASN A 400 -12.78 -7.35 15.99
N ARG A 401 -13.01 -6.21 15.31
CA ARG A 401 -14.00 -6.11 14.24
C ARG A 401 -13.67 -7.00 13.05
N SER A 402 -12.64 -6.69 12.29
CA SER A 402 -12.35 -7.39 11.03
C SER A 402 -10.87 -7.65 10.88
N ALA A 403 -10.53 -8.84 10.37
CA ALA A 403 -9.14 -9.16 10.09
C ALA A 403 -8.64 -8.38 8.87
N PHE A 404 -9.36 -8.45 7.75
CA PHE A 404 -8.98 -7.82 6.50
C PHE A 404 -9.98 -6.73 6.10
N MET A 405 -9.46 -5.56 5.72
CA MET A 405 -10.25 -4.47 5.16
C MET A 405 -9.68 -4.05 3.82
N MET A 406 -10.55 -3.87 2.83
CA MET A 406 -10.19 -3.36 1.51
C MET A 406 -11.14 -2.24 1.09
N VAL A 407 -10.59 -1.07 0.76
CA VAL A 407 -11.35 0.08 0.27
C VAL A 407 -10.72 0.55 -1.04
N LEU A 408 -11.51 0.68 -2.10
CA LEU A 408 -11.04 1.11 -3.43
C LEU A 408 -9.88 0.25 -3.96
N GLY A 409 -9.83 -1.01 -3.52
CA GLY A 409 -8.74 -1.92 -3.84
C GLY A 409 -8.85 -2.49 -5.25
N PHE A 410 -7.73 -2.54 -5.96
CA PHE A 410 -7.64 -3.11 -7.30
C PHE A 410 -6.46 -4.09 -7.39
N GLN A 411 -6.71 -5.31 -7.85
CA GLN A 411 -5.70 -6.37 -7.99
C GLN A 411 -4.95 -6.70 -6.68
N ASN A 412 -5.67 -6.72 -5.56
CA ASN A 412 -5.16 -7.12 -4.25
C ASN A 412 -5.40 -8.63 -4.04
N ASN A 413 -4.32 -9.35 -3.80
CA ASN A 413 -4.29 -10.81 -3.71
C ASN A 413 -3.99 -11.23 -2.28
N TRP A 414 -4.83 -12.09 -1.73
CA TRP A 414 -4.70 -12.60 -0.37
C TRP A 414 -4.69 -14.12 -0.39
N PHE A 415 -3.59 -14.71 0.08
CA PHE A 415 -3.45 -16.15 0.04
C PHE A 415 -2.68 -16.73 1.21
N ASN A 416 -3.07 -17.93 1.64
CA ASN A 416 -2.42 -18.68 2.72
C ASN A 416 -2.30 -17.92 4.05
N ASN A 417 -3.20 -16.96 4.32
CA ASN A 417 -3.24 -16.25 5.60
C ASN A 417 -4.07 -17.03 6.64
N THR A 418 -3.81 -16.80 7.92
CA THR A 418 -4.59 -17.34 9.03
C THR A 418 -5.28 -16.21 9.79
N VAL A 419 -6.59 -16.34 9.99
CA VAL A 419 -7.43 -15.43 10.77
C VAL A 419 -8.01 -16.21 11.94
N TYR A 420 -7.92 -15.64 13.15
CA TYR A 420 -8.50 -16.23 14.34
C TYR A 420 -9.19 -15.19 15.23
N LYS A 421 -10.42 -15.48 15.64
CA LYS A 421 -11.19 -14.73 16.68
C LYS A 421 -11.48 -13.27 16.27
N PHE A 422 -12.23 -13.09 15.19
CA PHE A 422 -12.74 -11.78 14.74
C PHE A 422 -14.26 -11.83 14.51
N CYS A 423 -14.91 -10.67 14.51
CA CYS A 423 -16.32 -10.59 14.11
C CYS A 423 -16.48 -10.84 12.62
N TYR A 424 -15.57 -10.29 11.81
CA TYR A 424 -15.54 -10.47 10.37
C TYR A 424 -14.20 -11.01 9.90
N GLY A 425 -14.23 -11.90 8.90
CA GLY A 425 -13.02 -12.29 8.17
C GLY A 425 -12.53 -11.14 7.29
N VAL A 426 -13.40 -10.67 6.39
CA VAL A 426 -13.12 -9.62 5.42
C VAL A 426 -14.24 -8.58 5.37
N THR A 427 -13.92 -7.30 5.30
CA THR A 427 -14.86 -6.18 5.14
C THR A 427 -14.43 -5.20 4.03
N GLY A 428 -15.33 -4.29 3.64
CA GLY A 428 -15.08 -3.23 2.66
C GLY A 428 -15.58 -3.55 1.25
N SER A 429 -14.98 -2.93 0.23
CA SER A 429 -15.29 -3.22 -1.18
C SER A 429 -14.64 -4.53 -1.63
N SER A 430 -15.34 -5.35 -2.43
CA SER A 430 -14.71 -6.51 -3.08
C SER A 430 -13.62 -6.11 -4.09
N GLY A 431 -13.69 -4.89 -4.62
CA GLY A 431 -12.81 -4.38 -5.68
C GLY A 431 -12.93 -5.13 -7.01
N GLN A 432 -11.92 -4.94 -7.87
CA GLN A 432 -11.75 -5.65 -9.16
C GLN A 432 -10.41 -6.40 -9.17
N ARG A 433 -10.35 -7.55 -9.85
CA ARG A 433 -9.19 -8.43 -9.98
C ARG A 433 -8.61 -8.93 -8.65
N ASN A 434 -9.37 -8.85 -7.56
CA ASN A 434 -8.94 -9.29 -6.23
C ASN A 434 -9.05 -10.81 -6.08
N THR A 435 -8.21 -11.37 -5.21
CA THR A 435 -8.07 -12.82 -5.04
C THR A 435 -8.05 -13.21 -3.55
N MET A 436 -8.76 -14.29 -3.20
CA MET A 436 -8.86 -14.89 -1.86
C MET A 436 -8.66 -16.41 -1.93
N LEU A 437 -7.45 -16.88 -1.67
CA LEU A 437 -7.09 -18.28 -1.88
C LEU A 437 -6.39 -18.95 -0.69
N GLY A 438 -6.85 -20.14 -0.29
CA GLY A 438 -6.11 -20.97 0.68
C GLY A 438 -5.99 -20.36 2.08
N ASN A 439 -6.82 -19.39 2.43
CA ASN A 439 -6.80 -18.75 3.75
C ASN A 439 -7.59 -19.59 4.78
N ILE A 440 -7.19 -19.55 6.05
CA ILE A 440 -7.95 -20.13 7.16
C ILE A 440 -8.67 -18.99 7.90
N PHE A 441 -10.00 -19.07 7.99
CA PHE A 441 -10.82 -18.19 8.81
C PHE A 441 -11.44 -19.00 9.95
N ALA A 442 -10.87 -18.89 11.15
CA ALA A 442 -11.29 -19.66 12.32
C ALA A 442 -11.91 -18.76 13.40
N ASP A 443 -13.00 -19.22 13.99
CA ASP A 443 -13.71 -18.54 15.08
C ASP A 443 -14.20 -17.14 14.67
N ILE A 444 -15.03 -17.11 13.62
CA ILE A 444 -15.70 -15.90 13.13
C ILE A 444 -17.14 -15.86 13.63
N SER A 445 -17.54 -14.76 14.28
CA SER A 445 -18.84 -14.65 14.96
C SER A 445 -19.94 -13.94 14.15
N ASN A 446 -19.60 -13.04 13.22
CA ASN A 446 -20.58 -12.32 12.40
C ASN A 446 -20.67 -12.85 10.97
N LYS A 447 -19.63 -12.63 10.14
CA LYS A 447 -19.58 -13.04 8.73
C LYS A 447 -18.16 -13.32 8.28
N PHE A 448 -17.95 -14.35 7.46
CA PHE A 448 -16.65 -14.55 6.82
C PHE A 448 -16.36 -13.41 5.82
N PHE A 449 -17.35 -13.04 5.02
CA PHE A 449 -17.26 -11.95 4.04
C PHE A 449 -18.34 -10.89 4.28
N GLY A 450 -17.99 -9.82 4.99
CA GLY A 450 -18.81 -8.62 5.18
C GLY A 450 -18.59 -7.56 4.10
N GLN A 451 -18.27 -7.96 2.88
CA GLN A 451 -18.05 -7.03 1.77
C GLN A 451 -19.38 -6.43 1.28
N ASP A 452 -19.29 -5.23 0.72
CA ASP A 452 -20.40 -4.57 0.01
C ASP A 452 -21.69 -4.38 0.85
N ALA A 453 -21.59 -4.19 2.16
CA ALA A 453 -22.73 -3.94 3.06
C ALA A 453 -23.42 -2.56 2.82
N PRO A 454 -24.78 -2.47 2.70
CA PRO A 454 -25.44 -1.20 2.38
C PRO A 454 -25.15 -0.11 3.42
N GLY A 455 -24.77 1.08 2.97
CA GLY A 455 -24.42 2.21 3.84
C GLY A 455 -22.98 2.21 4.37
N ASP A 456 -22.15 1.25 3.95
CA ASP A 456 -20.71 1.32 4.16
C ASP A 456 -20.10 2.37 3.22
N ILE A 457 -19.40 3.35 3.81
CA ILE A 457 -18.82 4.49 3.09
C ILE A 457 -17.78 4.05 2.05
N SER A 458 -17.15 2.89 2.25
CA SER A 458 -16.20 2.32 1.30
C SER A 458 -16.82 1.92 -0.02
N LEU A 459 -18.15 1.87 -0.11
CA LEU A 459 -18.89 1.41 -1.28
C LEU A 459 -19.38 2.54 -2.18
N HIS A 460 -19.45 3.77 -1.66
CA HIS A 460 -19.91 4.91 -2.45
C HIS A 460 -18.97 5.23 -3.61
N MET A 461 -17.74 4.72 -3.57
CA MET A 461 -16.66 5.04 -4.51
C MET A 461 -16.06 3.81 -5.22
N GLY A 462 -16.32 2.59 -4.75
CA GLY A 462 -15.72 1.34 -5.29
C GLY A 462 -16.62 0.51 -6.19
N GLN A 463 -17.92 0.83 -6.26
CA GLN A 463 -18.88 0.11 -7.10
C GLN A 463 -19.06 0.83 -8.42
N ILE A 464 -18.30 0.42 -9.44
CA ILE A 464 -18.68 0.74 -10.81
C ILE A 464 -19.94 -0.05 -11.12
N ALA A 465 -21.06 0.65 -11.27
CA ALA A 465 -22.19 0.15 -12.04
C ALA A 465 -21.64 -0.28 -13.41
N ALA A 466 -21.80 -1.57 -13.75
CA ALA A 466 -21.14 -2.34 -14.81
C ALA A 466 -21.26 -1.82 -16.27
N GLY A 467 -20.92 -0.55 -16.52
CA GLY A 467 -20.94 0.09 -17.84
C GLY A 467 -20.00 1.29 -18.00
N ARG A 468 -19.13 1.57 -17.01
CA ARG A 468 -18.15 2.68 -17.05
C ARG A 468 -16.70 2.29 -16.71
N SER A 469 -16.37 1.00 -16.66
CA SER A 469 -14.96 0.57 -16.53
C SER A 469 -14.30 0.53 -17.91
N ALA A 470 -12.99 0.81 -17.96
CA ALA A 470 -12.20 0.54 -19.16
C ALA A 470 -12.18 -0.96 -19.51
N GLU A 471 -12.49 -1.82 -18.54
CA GLU A 471 -12.34 -3.27 -18.64
C GLU A 471 -13.40 -3.97 -19.50
N LYS A 472 -14.50 -3.32 -19.92
CA LYS A 472 -15.63 -3.92 -20.67
C LYS A 472 -16.22 -5.24 -20.09
N THR A 473 -15.71 -5.70 -18.95
CA THR A 473 -16.06 -6.93 -18.24
C THR A 473 -16.75 -6.59 -16.92
N SER A 474 -17.52 -7.53 -16.37
CA SER A 474 -18.16 -7.33 -15.08
C SER A 474 -17.10 -7.41 -13.97
N ALA A 475 -17.10 -6.45 -13.05
CA ALA A 475 -16.16 -6.41 -11.92
C ALA A 475 -16.08 -7.76 -11.17
N ALA A 476 -17.23 -8.39 -10.95
CA ALA A 476 -17.37 -9.65 -10.23
C ALA A 476 -16.72 -10.85 -10.96
N SER A 477 -16.72 -10.87 -12.30
CA SER A 477 -16.09 -11.96 -13.08
C SER A 477 -14.57 -12.03 -12.91
N THR A 478 -13.95 -10.90 -12.55
CA THR A 478 -12.50 -10.82 -12.35
C THR A 478 -12.03 -11.34 -10.98
N LEU A 479 -12.96 -11.62 -10.07
CA LEU A 479 -12.66 -12.08 -8.72
C LEU A 479 -12.24 -13.56 -8.69
N ALA A 480 -11.49 -13.96 -7.67
CA ALA A 480 -11.10 -15.34 -7.45
C ALA A 480 -11.25 -15.73 -5.97
N TYR A 481 -12.02 -16.79 -5.70
CA TYR A 481 -12.21 -17.40 -4.39
C TYR A 481 -12.07 -18.92 -4.47
N GLY A 482 -11.23 -19.51 -3.62
CA GLY A 482 -11.04 -20.96 -3.62
C GLY A 482 -10.10 -21.44 -2.52
N PHE A 483 -10.13 -22.74 -2.22
CA PHE A 483 -9.21 -23.40 -1.28
C PHE A 483 -9.25 -22.91 0.17
N ASN A 484 -10.07 -21.92 0.52
CA ASN A 484 -10.16 -21.39 1.88
C ASN A 484 -10.79 -22.43 2.83
N VAL A 485 -10.51 -22.28 4.13
CA VAL A 485 -11.08 -23.10 5.20
C VAL A 485 -11.76 -22.19 6.20
N TYR A 486 -13.00 -22.51 6.54
CA TYR A 486 -13.85 -21.70 7.41
C TYR A 486 -14.24 -22.50 8.65
N TYR A 487 -14.18 -21.90 9.83
CA TYR A 487 -14.64 -22.49 11.08
C TYR A 487 -15.30 -21.44 11.96
N GLY A 488 -16.42 -21.80 12.59
CA GLY A 488 -17.21 -20.93 13.45
C GLY A 488 -18.71 -21.01 13.11
N THR A 489 -19.51 -20.27 13.86
CA THR A 489 -20.98 -20.19 13.71
C THR A 489 -21.40 -18.74 13.47
N PRO A 490 -21.01 -18.14 12.32
CA PRO A 490 -21.37 -16.76 12.02
C PRO A 490 -22.89 -16.62 11.82
N THR A 491 -23.41 -15.40 12.00
CA THR A 491 -24.83 -15.09 11.71
C THR A 491 -25.24 -15.34 10.26
N SER A 492 -24.28 -15.24 9.33
CA SER A 492 -24.42 -15.61 7.92
C SER A 492 -23.03 -15.85 7.32
N PHE A 493 -22.92 -16.58 6.22
CA PHE A 493 -21.63 -16.75 5.54
C PHE A 493 -21.03 -15.42 5.05
N GLY A 494 -21.82 -14.60 4.35
CA GLY A 494 -21.34 -13.32 3.85
C GLY A 494 -22.16 -12.74 2.71
N ARG A 495 -21.69 -11.64 2.12
CA ARG A 495 -22.34 -10.94 1.00
C ARG A 495 -21.37 -10.75 -0.16
N LEU A 496 -21.90 -10.86 -1.38
CA LEU A 496 -21.22 -10.53 -2.64
C LEU A 496 -21.78 -9.23 -3.23
N VAL A 497 -20.98 -8.54 -4.06
CA VAL A 497 -21.41 -7.34 -4.80
C VAL A 497 -22.71 -7.59 -5.53
N GLY A 498 -23.70 -6.71 -5.32
CA GLY A 498 -24.97 -6.76 -6.04
C GLY A 498 -25.86 -7.96 -5.73
N LYS A 499 -25.54 -8.75 -4.69
CA LYS A 499 -26.31 -9.91 -4.24
C LYS A 499 -26.83 -9.70 -2.82
N ASP A 500 -27.81 -10.53 -2.43
CA ASP A 500 -28.27 -10.62 -1.06
C ASP A 500 -27.24 -11.31 -0.16
N THR A 501 -27.44 -11.20 1.16
CA THR A 501 -26.58 -11.91 2.13
C THR A 501 -26.82 -13.41 2.01
N ALA A 502 -25.76 -14.18 1.79
CA ALA A 502 -25.79 -15.63 1.76
C ALA A 502 -25.79 -16.20 3.17
N ALA A 503 -26.78 -17.05 3.47
CA ALA A 503 -26.90 -17.71 4.77
C ALA A 503 -25.75 -18.70 5.03
N ASP A 504 -25.35 -19.46 4.01
CA ASP A 504 -24.33 -20.51 4.09
C ASP A 504 -23.35 -20.47 2.90
N ILE A 505 -22.33 -21.34 2.94
CA ILE A 505 -21.29 -21.42 1.91
C ILE A 505 -21.85 -21.81 0.53
N GLU A 506 -22.91 -22.63 0.47
CA GLU A 506 -23.50 -23.07 -0.79
C GLU A 506 -24.29 -21.94 -1.46
N ALA A 507 -25.02 -21.15 -0.68
CA ALA A 507 -25.69 -19.94 -1.14
C ALA A 507 -24.67 -18.92 -1.66
N PHE A 508 -23.55 -18.75 -0.96
CA PHE A 508 -22.47 -17.87 -1.41
C PHE A 508 -21.83 -18.38 -2.69
N ARG A 509 -21.54 -19.69 -2.79
CA ARG A 509 -20.98 -20.33 -3.98
C ARG A 509 -21.88 -20.15 -5.21
N ARG A 510 -23.20 -20.36 -5.06
CA ARG A 510 -24.17 -20.12 -6.14
C ARG A 510 -24.18 -18.65 -6.56
N GLY A 511 -24.24 -17.72 -5.60
CA GLY A 511 -24.22 -16.29 -5.89
C GLY A 511 -22.96 -15.83 -6.62
N LEU A 512 -21.81 -16.45 -6.30
CA LEU A 512 -20.54 -16.19 -6.98
C LEU A 512 -20.51 -16.81 -8.39
N ALA A 513 -21.02 -18.04 -8.56
CA ALA A 513 -21.04 -18.74 -9.84
C ALA A 513 -21.80 -17.97 -10.93
N ASP A 514 -22.89 -17.27 -10.58
CA ASP A 514 -23.64 -16.38 -11.49
C ASP A 514 -22.78 -15.30 -12.15
N ALA A 515 -21.64 -14.94 -11.53
CA ALA A 515 -20.74 -13.91 -12.01
C ALA A 515 -19.56 -14.47 -12.83
N THR A 516 -19.47 -15.79 -13.03
CA THR A 516 -18.38 -16.47 -13.77
C THR A 516 -16.97 -16.00 -13.32
N PRO A 517 -16.63 -16.12 -12.02
CA PRO A 517 -15.36 -15.65 -11.47
C PRO A 517 -14.18 -16.41 -12.08
N ARG A 518 -12.95 -15.90 -11.92
CA ARG A 518 -11.71 -16.65 -12.24
C ARG A 518 -11.58 -17.95 -11.44
N ALA A 519 -12.00 -17.93 -10.18
CA ALA A 519 -12.13 -19.11 -9.34
C ALA A 519 -13.35 -18.99 -8.42
N GLY A 520 -14.15 -20.05 -8.30
CA GLY A 520 -15.42 -20.04 -7.57
C GLY A 520 -15.65 -21.22 -6.63
N ASP A 521 -14.62 -22.00 -6.31
CA ASP A 521 -14.72 -23.11 -5.33
C ASP A 521 -15.09 -22.60 -3.92
N VAL A 522 -14.72 -21.35 -3.60
CA VAL A 522 -14.91 -20.66 -2.32
C VAL A 522 -14.11 -21.28 -1.15
N GLY A 523 -14.04 -22.61 -1.06
CA GLY A 523 -13.42 -23.36 0.03
C GLY A 523 -14.38 -24.33 0.73
N VAL A 524 -14.05 -24.70 1.97
CA VAL A 524 -14.84 -25.66 2.78
C VAL A 524 -15.07 -25.18 4.21
N MET A 525 -16.21 -25.58 4.78
CA MET A 525 -16.44 -25.50 6.23
C MET A 525 -15.70 -26.64 6.93
N SER A 526 -14.93 -26.33 7.96
CA SER A 526 -14.32 -27.30 8.87
C SER A 526 -15.33 -27.68 9.96
N PRO A 527 -15.53 -28.98 10.25
CA PRO A 527 -16.46 -29.41 11.30
C PRO A 527 -15.96 -29.07 12.71
N ASP A 528 -14.64 -29.07 12.92
CA ASP A 528 -14.04 -28.62 14.17
C ASP A 528 -12.83 -27.71 13.94
N MET A 529 -12.32 -27.11 15.04
CA MET A 529 -11.25 -26.10 15.02
C MET A 529 -10.05 -26.54 14.16
N PRO A 530 -9.73 -25.88 13.03
CA PRO A 530 -8.68 -26.36 12.12
C PRO A 530 -7.25 -26.16 12.66
N LEU A 531 -7.09 -25.37 13.72
CA LEU A 531 -5.81 -24.98 14.33
C LEU A 531 -5.55 -25.75 15.64
N ALA A 532 -4.29 -25.88 16.04
CA ALA A 532 -3.87 -26.70 17.18
C ALA A 532 -4.23 -26.10 18.56
N ASP A 533 -3.75 -24.89 18.87
CA ASP A 533 -4.06 -24.17 20.12
C ASP A 533 -3.99 -22.66 19.87
N PRO A 534 -4.91 -22.11 19.04
CA PRO A 534 -4.81 -20.74 18.56
C PRO A 534 -4.99 -19.69 19.67
N ASP A 535 -5.67 -20.03 20.77
CA ASP A 535 -5.78 -19.17 21.96
C ASP A 535 -4.44 -18.92 22.66
N LYS A 536 -3.50 -19.87 22.56
CA LYS A 536 -2.13 -19.74 23.06
C LYS A 536 -1.14 -19.32 21.96
N GLY A 537 -1.63 -19.00 20.77
CA GLY A 537 -0.82 -18.58 19.64
C GLY A 537 -0.22 -19.71 18.80
N ASP A 538 -0.68 -20.96 18.96
CA ASP A 538 -0.30 -22.07 18.08
C ASP A 538 -1.26 -22.19 16.88
N PHE A 539 -0.89 -21.50 15.80
CA PHE A 539 -1.65 -21.44 14.54
C PHE A 539 -1.30 -22.57 13.56
N ARG A 540 -0.58 -23.61 13.99
CA ARG A 540 -0.35 -24.77 13.13
C ARG A 540 -1.68 -25.50 12.90
N PRO A 541 -1.94 -26.04 11.69
CA PRO A 541 -3.05 -26.96 11.50
C PRO A 541 -2.91 -28.14 12.46
N ARG A 542 -3.98 -28.48 13.18
CA ARG A 542 -3.97 -29.66 14.04
C ARG A 542 -3.82 -30.95 13.22
N PRO A 543 -3.36 -32.06 13.82
CA PRO A 543 -3.38 -33.37 13.15
C PRO A 543 -4.78 -33.70 12.60
N GLY A 544 -4.86 -34.13 11.33
CA GLY A 544 -6.13 -34.44 10.67
C GLY A 544 -6.99 -33.22 10.30
N SER A 545 -6.50 -31.99 10.46
CA SER A 545 -7.21 -30.78 10.06
C SER A 545 -7.54 -30.77 8.57
N VAL A 546 -8.74 -30.31 8.22
CA VAL A 546 -9.15 -30.13 6.81
C VAL A 546 -8.31 -29.07 6.09
N ALA A 547 -7.57 -28.23 6.81
CA ALA A 547 -6.64 -27.26 6.25
C ALA A 547 -5.34 -27.88 5.73
N ALA A 548 -5.00 -29.10 6.16
CA ALA A 548 -3.82 -29.79 5.65
C ALA A 548 -3.94 -30.02 4.14
N GLY A 549 -2.92 -29.61 3.39
CA GLY A 549 -2.86 -29.77 1.93
C GLY A 549 -3.75 -28.80 1.12
N ARG A 550 -4.34 -27.77 1.74
CA ARG A 550 -5.17 -26.75 1.05
C ARG A 550 -4.48 -25.41 0.81
N GLY A 551 -3.19 -25.28 1.15
CA GLY A 551 -2.42 -24.10 0.77
C GLY A 551 -2.30 -24.01 -0.75
N VAL A 552 -2.28 -22.79 -1.29
CA VAL A 552 -2.09 -22.58 -2.73
C VAL A 552 -0.66 -22.16 -3.03
N ARG A 553 -0.19 -22.52 -4.23
CA ARG A 553 0.97 -21.93 -4.87
C ARG A 553 0.49 -20.80 -5.78
N PHE A 554 0.88 -19.58 -5.43
CA PHE A 554 0.52 -18.36 -6.15
C PHE A 554 1.78 -17.73 -6.74
N PHE A 555 1.72 -17.30 -8.01
CA PHE A 555 2.83 -16.62 -8.65
C PHE A 555 2.83 -15.12 -8.33
N VAL A 556 3.95 -14.62 -7.82
CA VAL A 556 4.10 -13.22 -7.41
C VAL A 556 5.21 -12.56 -8.25
N PRO A 557 4.89 -11.78 -9.28
CA PRO A 557 5.89 -11.08 -10.08
C PRO A 557 6.56 -9.98 -9.25
N TRP A 558 7.89 -9.91 -9.32
CA TRP A 558 8.66 -8.87 -8.65
C TRP A 558 8.53 -7.53 -9.37
N SER A 559 8.17 -6.45 -8.69
CA SER A 559 7.95 -5.14 -9.31
C SER A 559 9.22 -4.68 -10.02
N LEU A 560 9.11 -4.23 -11.28
CA LEU A 560 10.19 -3.66 -12.08
C LEU A 560 9.83 -2.24 -12.52
N TYR A 561 10.86 -1.48 -12.89
CA TYR A 561 10.73 -0.11 -13.37
C TYR A 561 9.82 -0.04 -14.61
N MET A 562 8.82 0.84 -14.60
CA MET A 562 7.86 1.11 -15.68
C MET A 562 7.31 -0.15 -16.36
N THR A 563 6.66 -1.01 -15.59
CA THR A 563 5.97 -2.19 -16.15
C THR A 563 4.74 -1.75 -16.96
N VAL A 564 4.84 -1.85 -18.30
CA VAL A 564 3.82 -1.35 -19.25
C VAL A 564 2.99 -2.45 -19.91
N GLY A 565 3.42 -3.70 -19.76
CA GLY A 565 2.66 -4.89 -20.10
C GLY A 565 3.04 -6.01 -19.14
N GLU A 566 2.07 -6.73 -18.61
CA GLU A 566 2.29 -7.87 -17.71
C GLU A 566 1.04 -8.74 -17.80
N TRP A 567 1.22 -10.03 -18.05
CA TRP A 567 0.12 -10.97 -18.26
C TRP A 567 0.49 -12.31 -17.69
N SER A 568 -0.30 -12.77 -16.73
CA SER A 568 -0.39 -14.17 -16.34
C SER A 568 -1.47 -14.81 -17.21
N PHE A 569 -1.12 -15.83 -18.00
CA PHE A 569 -2.01 -16.47 -18.99
C PHE A 569 -3.03 -17.41 -18.32
N THR A 570 -3.55 -16.98 -17.17
CA THR A 570 -4.60 -17.64 -16.43
C THR A 570 -5.91 -17.62 -17.19
N ARG A 571 -6.68 -18.71 -17.11
CA ARG A 571 -8.00 -18.76 -17.74
C ARG A 571 -8.95 -17.73 -17.13
N PHE A 572 -9.49 -16.85 -17.97
CA PHE A 572 -10.62 -16.00 -17.62
C PHE A 572 -11.93 -16.70 -17.99
N ASN A 573 -12.67 -17.19 -16.98
CA ASN A 573 -13.84 -18.05 -17.21
C ASN A 573 -15.01 -17.35 -17.92
N ALA A 574 -15.16 -16.04 -17.73
CA ALA A 574 -16.23 -15.29 -18.38
C ALA A 574 -16.00 -15.09 -19.88
N ASP A 575 -14.73 -14.99 -20.31
CA ASP A 575 -14.35 -14.91 -21.72
C ASP A 575 -12.94 -15.49 -21.94
N PRO A 576 -12.80 -16.73 -22.45
CA PRO A 576 -11.49 -17.34 -22.68
C PRO A 576 -10.69 -16.67 -23.80
N THR A 577 -11.27 -15.72 -24.54
CA THR A 577 -10.55 -14.93 -25.56
C THR A 577 -9.86 -13.71 -24.97
N VAL A 578 -9.94 -13.48 -23.66
CA VAL A 578 -9.29 -12.35 -22.98
C VAL A 578 -8.22 -12.86 -22.02
N VAL A 579 -6.99 -12.34 -22.16
CA VAL A 579 -5.93 -12.48 -21.14
C VAL A 579 -5.78 -11.14 -20.43
N LEU A 580 -6.05 -11.14 -19.13
CA LEU A 580 -6.07 -9.94 -18.30
C LEU A 580 -4.66 -9.35 -18.14
N GLY A 581 -4.53 -8.03 -18.36
CA GLY A 581 -3.32 -7.27 -18.12
C GLY A 581 -3.16 -6.82 -16.67
N GLU A 582 -1.98 -7.07 -16.13
CA GLU A 582 -1.62 -6.89 -14.72
C GLU A 582 -0.56 -5.79 -14.55
N ASN A 583 -0.27 -5.04 -15.62
CA ASN A 583 0.78 -4.04 -15.63
C ASN A 583 0.44 -2.85 -14.72
N PHE A 584 1.45 -2.37 -14.00
CA PHE A 584 1.30 -1.22 -13.14
C PHE A 584 2.61 -0.44 -13.03
N PHE A 585 2.52 0.86 -13.28
CA PHE A 585 3.40 1.87 -12.74
C PHE A 585 2.55 3.14 -12.62
N MET A 586 2.74 3.94 -11.58
CA MET A 586 1.80 5.01 -11.26
C MET A 586 2.16 6.27 -12.03
N SER A 587 1.64 6.40 -13.25
CA SER A 587 1.83 7.54 -14.16
C SER A 587 0.95 8.75 -13.82
N ASP A 588 1.05 9.83 -14.60
CA ASP A 588 0.13 10.97 -14.59
C ASP A 588 -1.32 10.61 -15.00
N GLU A 589 -1.57 9.39 -15.49
CA GLU A 589 -2.91 8.83 -15.70
C GLU A 589 -3.68 8.68 -14.37
N TYR A 590 -2.96 8.49 -13.26
CA TYR A 590 -3.52 8.22 -11.93
C TYR A 590 -3.58 9.51 -11.09
N VAL A 591 -4.57 10.35 -11.36
CA VAL A 591 -4.79 11.61 -10.62
C VAL A 591 -5.22 11.34 -9.17
N THR A 592 -6.06 10.33 -8.97
CA THR A 592 -6.53 9.87 -7.66
C THR A 592 -6.74 8.35 -7.67
N ARG A 593 -6.83 7.74 -6.48
CA ARG A 593 -7.10 6.31 -6.28
C ARG A 593 -8.44 5.83 -6.85
N GLU A 594 -9.40 6.74 -7.00
CA GLU A 594 -10.73 6.43 -7.53
C GLU A 594 -10.68 6.08 -9.03
N MET A 595 -9.60 6.41 -9.74
CA MET A 595 -9.53 6.23 -11.20
C MET A 595 -8.94 4.88 -11.64
N TYR A 596 -8.60 3.99 -10.71
CA TYR A 596 -7.90 2.75 -11.05
C TYR A 596 -8.67 1.86 -12.04
N TYR A 597 -9.98 1.95 -12.09
CA TYR A 597 -10.77 1.16 -13.05
C TYR A 597 -11.02 1.84 -14.40
N GLU A 598 -10.65 3.13 -14.52
CA GLU A 598 -10.85 3.95 -15.72
C GLU A 598 -9.68 3.86 -16.70
N ILE A 599 -8.52 3.43 -16.21
CA ILE A 599 -7.28 3.41 -16.98
C ILE A 599 -7.15 2.06 -17.70
N PRO A 600 -6.90 2.05 -19.03
CA PRO A 600 -6.79 0.81 -19.80
C PRO A 600 -5.65 -0.10 -19.31
N ARG A 601 -5.97 -1.39 -19.14
CA ARG A 601 -5.09 -2.41 -18.55
C ARG A 601 -4.26 -3.19 -19.56
N ASN A 602 -4.33 -2.84 -20.84
CA ASN A 602 -3.66 -3.55 -21.93
C ASN A 602 -4.01 -5.05 -21.97
N ASP A 603 -5.26 -5.42 -21.65
CA ASP A 603 -5.75 -6.80 -21.78
C ASP A 603 -5.52 -7.30 -23.23
N LEU A 604 -5.04 -8.54 -23.38
CA LEU A 604 -4.79 -9.13 -24.70
C LEU A 604 -6.05 -9.83 -25.21
N THR A 605 -6.31 -9.73 -26.52
CA THR A 605 -7.25 -10.62 -27.20
C THR A 605 -6.53 -11.88 -27.66
N ALA A 606 -6.87 -13.04 -27.11
CA ALA A 606 -6.40 -14.36 -27.50
C ALA A 606 -7.27 -14.91 -28.66
N VAL A 607 -6.79 -14.73 -29.88
CA VAL A 607 -7.48 -15.13 -31.11
C VAL A 607 -7.61 -16.65 -31.18
N GLY A 608 -8.85 -17.14 -31.28
CA GLY A 608 -9.14 -18.58 -31.42
C GLY A 608 -8.90 -19.40 -30.14
N ALA A 609 -8.76 -18.75 -28.97
CA ALA A 609 -8.66 -19.44 -27.69
C ALA A 609 -10.04 -19.86 -27.17
N LYS A 610 -10.09 -21.05 -26.57
CA LYS A 610 -11.23 -21.62 -25.86
C LYS A 610 -10.82 -22.01 -24.45
N ALA A 611 -11.79 -22.30 -23.58
CA ALA A 611 -11.53 -22.70 -22.20
C ALA A 611 -10.61 -23.95 -22.08
N GLU A 612 -10.72 -24.89 -23.02
CA GLU A 612 -9.91 -26.13 -23.10
C GLU A 612 -8.45 -25.90 -23.52
N ASP A 613 -8.14 -24.70 -24.05
CA ASP A 613 -6.78 -24.34 -24.48
C ASP A 613 -5.91 -23.82 -23.35
N TYR A 614 -6.53 -23.53 -22.21
CA TYR A 614 -5.82 -23.19 -20.99
C TYR A 614 -5.47 -24.47 -20.24
N VAL A 615 -4.20 -24.60 -19.89
CA VAL A 615 -3.64 -25.79 -19.25
C VAL A 615 -3.00 -25.43 -17.91
N LYS A 616 -2.63 -26.45 -17.13
CA LYS A 616 -1.82 -26.22 -15.92
C LYS A 616 -0.47 -25.62 -16.29
N GLY A 617 -0.24 -24.42 -15.78
CA GLY A 617 1.05 -23.73 -15.79
C GLY A 617 2.03 -24.34 -14.78
N ALA A 618 3.27 -23.85 -14.79
CA ALA A 618 4.28 -24.24 -13.83
C ALA A 618 4.37 -23.28 -12.64
N LEU A 619 3.88 -22.04 -12.75
CA LEU A 619 4.07 -21.00 -11.74
C LEU A 619 3.06 -21.05 -10.58
N GLU A 620 1.84 -21.51 -10.83
CA GLU A 620 0.75 -21.57 -9.85
C GLU A 620 -0.10 -22.84 -9.97
N ASP A 621 -0.94 -23.14 -8.97
CA ASP A 621 -1.75 -24.37 -8.93
C ASP A 621 -3.26 -24.17 -8.68
N TRP A 622 -3.69 -22.95 -8.39
CA TRP A 622 -5.09 -22.64 -8.10
C TRP A 622 -5.98 -22.46 -9.34
N THR A 623 -5.38 -22.36 -10.54
CA THR A 623 -6.08 -22.18 -11.82
C THR A 623 -5.37 -22.92 -12.96
N ASP A 624 -5.93 -22.82 -14.17
CA ASP A 624 -5.25 -23.18 -15.41
C ASP A 624 -4.41 -21.96 -15.83
N GLY A 625 -3.13 -21.98 -15.44
CA GLY A 625 -2.23 -20.81 -15.45
C GLY A 625 -1.52 -20.52 -16.78
N ALA A 626 -1.69 -21.34 -17.81
CA ALA A 626 -1.00 -21.13 -19.09
C ALA A 626 -1.92 -21.30 -20.30
N LEU A 627 -1.68 -20.53 -21.36
CA LEU A 627 -2.36 -20.67 -22.65
C LEU A 627 -1.50 -21.50 -23.61
N MET A 628 -2.09 -22.55 -24.18
CA MET A 628 -1.49 -23.36 -25.23
C MET A 628 -1.66 -22.67 -26.59
N PHE A 629 -0.58 -22.44 -27.32
CA PHE A 629 -0.51 -21.96 -28.71
C PHE A 629 -0.28 -23.14 -29.66
N ASN A 630 -1.00 -23.16 -30.77
CA ASN A 630 -1.10 -24.33 -31.65
C ASN A 630 -0.17 -24.30 -32.87
N GLY A 631 0.71 -23.30 -33.00
CA GLY A 631 1.62 -23.14 -34.12
C GLY A 631 0.97 -22.77 -35.46
N ARG A 632 -0.31 -22.36 -35.48
CA ARG A 632 -1.05 -22.10 -36.72
C ARG A 632 -1.84 -20.80 -36.74
N ASP A 633 -2.80 -20.65 -35.85
CA ASP A 633 -3.77 -19.55 -35.89
C ASP A 633 -4.14 -18.98 -34.52
N ARG A 634 -3.62 -19.57 -33.44
CA ARG A 634 -3.79 -19.06 -32.08
C ARG A 634 -2.63 -18.15 -31.70
N PHE A 635 -2.97 -16.93 -31.33
CA PHE A 635 -2.03 -15.89 -30.89
C PHE A 635 -2.77 -14.85 -30.07
N CYS A 636 -2.05 -14.01 -29.33
CA CYS A 636 -2.64 -12.87 -28.64
C CYS A 636 -2.27 -11.56 -29.32
N ILE A 637 -3.17 -10.58 -29.28
CA ILE A 637 -3.00 -9.28 -29.91
C ILE A 637 -3.46 -8.15 -29.00
N LEU A 638 -2.69 -7.06 -29.04
CA LEU A 638 -3.09 -5.75 -28.55
C LEU A 638 -2.88 -4.74 -29.68
N LYS A 639 -3.97 -4.15 -30.15
CA LYS A 639 -3.94 -3.34 -31.37
C LYS A 639 -3.23 -2.01 -31.13
N ASP A 640 -2.43 -1.57 -32.09
CA ASP A 640 -1.70 -0.31 -32.00
C ASP A 640 -2.64 0.88 -31.82
N ARG A 641 -3.78 0.85 -32.52
CA ARG A 641 -4.84 1.84 -32.36
C ARG A 641 -5.30 1.94 -30.90
N GLU A 642 -5.41 0.83 -30.17
CA GLU A 642 -5.91 0.80 -28.79
C GLU A 642 -4.84 1.30 -27.81
N LEU A 643 -3.56 1.06 -28.10
CA LEU A 643 -2.44 1.62 -27.35
C LEU A 643 -2.36 3.16 -27.43
N LYS A 644 -2.83 3.73 -28.54
CA LYS A 644 -2.72 5.17 -28.86
C LYS A 644 -4.04 5.92 -28.80
N SER A 645 -5.13 5.23 -28.46
CA SER A 645 -6.47 5.83 -28.37
C SER A 645 -6.58 6.68 -27.12
N ASP A 646 -7.23 7.83 -27.27
CA ASP A 646 -7.77 8.63 -26.18
C ASP A 646 -8.86 7.85 -25.45
N TYR A 647 -9.03 8.10 -24.15
CA TYR A 647 -10.08 7.47 -23.36
C TYR A 647 -10.66 8.43 -22.31
N PRO A 648 -11.94 8.25 -21.94
CA PRO A 648 -12.60 9.12 -20.98
C PRO A 648 -12.08 8.88 -19.56
N VAL A 649 -11.97 9.95 -18.78
CA VAL A 649 -11.63 9.93 -17.35
C VAL A 649 -12.52 10.89 -16.57
N THR A 650 -12.79 10.57 -15.30
CA THR A 650 -13.68 11.38 -14.46
C THR A 650 -12.95 12.50 -13.71
N GLN A 651 -11.62 12.47 -13.69
CA GLN A 651 -10.80 13.53 -13.10
C GLN A 651 -9.57 13.80 -13.95
N ALA A 652 -9.17 15.06 -14.02
CA ALA A 652 -7.99 15.50 -14.75
C ALA A 652 -7.39 16.76 -14.12
N PHE A 653 -6.14 17.06 -14.48
CA PHE A 653 -5.55 18.36 -14.24
C PHE A 653 -5.88 19.29 -15.39
N VAL A 654 -6.56 20.41 -15.11
CA VAL A 654 -6.93 21.43 -16.10
C VAL A 654 -6.29 22.77 -15.75
N GLU A 655 -6.02 23.58 -16.77
CA GLU A 655 -5.54 24.95 -16.58
C GLU A 655 -6.73 25.91 -16.44
N ASP A 656 -6.78 26.63 -15.33
CA ASP A 656 -7.82 27.57 -14.96
C ASP A 656 -7.16 28.82 -14.36
N LYS A 657 -7.34 29.99 -15.00
CA LYS A 657 -6.75 31.28 -14.59
C LYS A 657 -5.23 31.24 -14.36
N GLY A 658 -4.51 30.51 -15.22
CA GLY A 658 -3.05 30.35 -15.13
C GLY A 658 -2.59 29.45 -13.98
N LYS A 659 -3.52 28.74 -13.33
CA LYS A 659 -3.24 27.70 -12.34
C LYS A 659 -3.72 26.37 -12.89
N ARG A 660 -2.91 25.33 -12.76
CA ARG A 660 -3.34 23.98 -13.12
C ARG A 660 -3.86 23.27 -11.88
N GLU A 661 -5.09 22.78 -11.92
CA GLU A 661 -5.87 22.27 -10.79
C GLU A 661 -6.50 20.92 -11.11
N GLN A 662 -6.61 20.04 -10.12
CA GLN A 662 -7.43 18.83 -10.21
C GLN A 662 -8.91 19.21 -10.25
N ARG A 663 -9.65 18.67 -11.23
CA ARG A 663 -11.10 18.86 -11.35
C ARG A 663 -11.80 17.52 -11.54
N ASN A 664 -13.02 17.43 -11.03
CA ASN A 664 -13.96 16.36 -11.30
C ASN A 664 -14.85 16.77 -12.50
N GLY A 665 -15.17 15.84 -13.39
CA GLY A 665 -15.94 16.13 -14.59
C GLY A 665 -15.87 14.99 -15.60
N THR A 666 -16.11 15.29 -16.87
CA THR A 666 -15.84 14.37 -17.97
C THR A 666 -14.68 14.93 -18.77
N PHE A 667 -13.54 14.25 -18.74
CA PHE A 667 -12.35 14.63 -19.47
C PHE A 667 -11.90 13.50 -20.38
N THR A 668 -10.92 13.81 -21.22
CA THR A 668 -10.28 12.84 -22.10
C THR A 668 -8.79 12.80 -21.78
N TYR A 669 -8.29 11.62 -21.45
CA TYR A 669 -6.85 11.42 -21.35
C TYR A 669 -6.27 11.16 -22.76
N PRO A 670 -5.27 11.95 -23.22
CA PRO A 670 -4.70 11.76 -24.54
C PRO A 670 -3.89 10.46 -24.65
N GLY A 671 -4.24 9.60 -25.59
CA GLY A 671 -3.52 8.35 -25.87
C GLY A 671 -2.06 8.56 -26.24
N SER A 672 -1.72 9.73 -26.80
CA SER A 672 -0.35 10.14 -27.13
C SER A 672 0.57 10.29 -25.91
N LYS A 673 0.02 10.50 -24.72
CA LYS A 673 0.78 10.58 -23.45
C LYS A 673 1.07 9.22 -22.83
N ARG A 674 0.30 8.18 -23.21
CA ARG A 674 0.42 6.85 -22.61
C ARG A 674 1.82 6.27 -22.82
N ARG A 675 2.36 5.65 -21.77
CA ARG A 675 3.58 4.85 -21.88
C ARG A 675 3.15 3.39 -22.03
N THR A 676 3.42 2.82 -23.20
CA THR A 676 2.96 1.49 -23.57
C THR A 676 4.13 0.61 -23.99
N VAL A 677 3.81 -0.60 -24.45
CA VAL A 677 4.74 -1.53 -25.11
C VAL A 677 5.35 -0.98 -26.42
N ASP A 678 4.92 0.20 -26.90
CA ASP A 678 5.56 0.95 -28.00
C ASP A 678 6.83 1.67 -27.51
N MET A 679 7.98 1.14 -27.90
CA MET A 679 9.28 1.63 -27.43
C MET A 679 9.73 2.79 -28.30
N GLY A 680 10.12 3.91 -27.67
CA GLY A 680 10.68 5.06 -28.37
C GLY A 680 12.19 5.01 -28.34
N VAL A 681 12.76 5.99 -27.66
CA VAL A 681 14.21 6.15 -27.44
C VAL A 681 14.70 5.44 -26.17
N ASN A 682 13.79 4.83 -25.42
CA ASN A 682 14.04 4.23 -24.10
C ASN A 682 14.69 2.84 -24.19
N SER A 683 15.39 2.45 -23.13
CA SER A 683 15.74 1.06 -22.85
C SER A 683 14.48 0.28 -22.47
N PHE A 684 14.53 -1.05 -22.49
CA PHE A 684 13.38 -1.88 -22.12
C PHE A 684 13.81 -3.32 -21.82
N LEU A 685 12.91 -4.12 -21.26
CA LEU A 685 13.10 -5.56 -21.14
C LEU A 685 11.82 -6.30 -21.50
N ILE A 686 12.00 -7.55 -21.93
CA ILE A 686 10.94 -8.53 -22.15
C ILE A 686 11.27 -9.75 -21.30
N GLU A 687 10.29 -10.22 -20.53
CA GLU A 687 10.39 -11.41 -19.70
C GLU A 687 9.28 -12.39 -20.07
N ALA A 688 9.60 -13.65 -20.25
CA ALA A 688 8.64 -14.69 -20.56
C ALA A 688 8.93 -15.97 -19.76
N TYR A 689 7.88 -16.64 -19.28
CA TYR A 689 7.94 -18.01 -18.80
C TYR A 689 7.15 -18.89 -19.75
N GLN A 690 7.86 -19.71 -20.51
CA GLN A 690 7.31 -20.38 -21.68
C GLN A 690 7.82 -21.81 -21.82
N LYS A 691 7.04 -22.62 -22.52
CA LYS A 691 7.37 -23.99 -22.90
C LYS A 691 7.13 -24.15 -24.39
N THR A 692 8.15 -24.45 -25.18
CA THR A 692 7.95 -24.71 -26.61
C THR A 692 7.58 -26.17 -26.84
N THR A 693 7.04 -26.48 -28.02
CA THR A 693 7.13 -27.85 -28.56
C THR A 693 8.60 -28.22 -28.75
N ALA A 694 8.97 -29.48 -28.46
CA ALA A 694 10.34 -29.94 -28.64
C ALA A 694 10.79 -29.79 -30.11
N GLY A 695 11.98 -29.25 -30.32
CA GLY A 695 12.54 -28.99 -31.65
C GLY A 695 11.97 -27.77 -32.37
N LEU A 696 11.12 -26.95 -31.73
CA LEU A 696 10.56 -25.74 -32.34
C LEU A 696 11.68 -24.79 -32.81
N THR A 697 11.54 -24.25 -34.02
CA THR A 697 12.41 -23.21 -34.60
C THR A 697 11.59 -22.26 -35.48
N GLY A 698 12.09 -21.06 -35.73
CA GLY A 698 11.46 -20.06 -36.62
C GLY A 698 10.15 -19.47 -36.10
N ALA A 699 9.86 -19.61 -34.81
CA ALA A 699 8.62 -19.17 -34.18
C ALA A 699 8.84 -17.90 -33.35
N VAL A 700 7.84 -17.01 -33.31
CA VAL A 700 7.90 -15.74 -32.59
C VAL A 700 7.14 -15.86 -31.27
N VAL A 701 7.82 -15.52 -30.18
CA VAL A 701 7.22 -15.45 -28.84
C VAL A 701 6.45 -14.15 -28.69
N VAL A 702 7.09 -13.01 -28.99
CA VAL A 702 6.46 -11.69 -28.92
C VAL A 702 7.07 -10.75 -29.96
N SER A 703 6.25 -9.87 -30.53
CA SER A 703 6.72 -8.83 -31.45
C SER A 703 5.88 -7.57 -31.37
N LYS A 704 6.55 -6.44 -31.58
CA LYS A 704 5.94 -5.17 -31.98
C LYS A 704 6.88 -4.48 -32.95
N ALA A 705 6.75 -4.85 -34.22
CA ALA A 705 7.74 -4.53 -35.23
C ALA A 705 7.11 -4.29 -36.60
N ALA A 706 7.55 -3.21 -37.25
CA ALA A 706 7.38 -2.93 -38.66
C ALA A 706 8.75 -2.56 -39.26
N GLU A 707 8.90 -1.35 -39.79
CA GLU A 707 10.21 -0.80 -40.17
C GLU A 707 11.14 -0.59 -38.97
N SER A 708 10.56 -0.28 -37.81
CA SER A 708 11.23 -0.20 -36.52
C SER A 708 10.50 -1.08 -35.50
N GLY A 709 11.18 -1.42 -34.40
CA GLY A 709 10.59 -2.14 -33.27
C GLY A 709 11.42 -3.34 -32.82
N TYR A 710 10.78 -4.32 -32.21
CA TYR A 710 11.45 -5.48 -31.60
C TYR A 710 10.71 -6.80 -31.84
N VAL A 711 11.47 -7.89 -31.88
CA VAL A 711 10.99 -9.26 -32.03
C VAL A 711 11.79 -10.18 -31.11
N LEU A 712 11.12 -10.96 -30.26
CA LEU A 712 11.68 -12.06 -29.51
C LEU A 712 11.22 -13.38 -30.16
N ASP A 713 12.15 -14.15 -30.71
CA ASP A 713 11.88 -15.37 -31.47
C ASP A 713 12.74 -16.57 -31.03
N ILE A 714 12.36 -17.76 -31.48
CA ILE A 714 13.15 -18.99 -31.37
C ILE A 714 13.85 -19.22 -32.72
N GLY A 715 15.16 -18.98 -32.76
CA GLY A 715 15.96 -19.09 -33.98
C GLY A 715 16.12 -20.52 -34.50
N SER A 716 16.83 -20.67 -35.61
CA SER A 716 17.04 -21.96 -36.31
C SER A 716 17.78 -23.03 -35.49
N ARG A 717 18.42 -22.66 -34.39
CA ARG A 717 19.11 -23.57 -33.46
C ARG A 717 18.36 -23.77 -32.14
N GLY A 718 17.08 -23.39 -32.07
CA GLY A 718 16.28 -23.53 -30.85
C GLY A 718 16.61 -22.52 -29.75
N ARG A 719 17.49 -21.56 -30.04
CA ARG A 719 17.93 -20.49 -29.13
C ARG A 719 16.95 -19.34 -29.20
N VAL A 720 16.69 -18.70 -28.07
CA VAL A 720 15.99 -17.42 -28.06
C VAL A 720 16.83 -16.40 -28.80
N ARG A 721 16.19 -15.50 -29.54
CA ARG A 721 16.83 -14.35 -30.15
C ARG A 721 15.98 -13.12 -29.93
N LEU A 722 16.60 -12.03 -29.48
CA LEU A 722 15.98 -10.70 -29.53
C LEU A 722 16.57 -9.94 -30.71
N THR A 723 15.70 -9.36 -31.53
CA THR A 723 16.03 -8.57 -32.71
C THR A 723 15.48 -7.17 -32.57
N ILE A 724 16.31 -6.15 -32.84
CA ILE A 724 15.91 -4.75 -32.94
C ILE A 724 15.90 -4.33 -34.40
N ARG A 725 14.79 -3.76 -34.85
CA ARG A 725 14.62 -3.21 -36.20
C ARG A 725 14.66 -1.69 -36.15
N ALA A 726 15.32 -1.09 -37.13
CA ALA A 726 15.32 0.35 -37.36
C ALA A 726 15.54 0.64 -38.85
N GLY A 727 14.73 1.55 -39.42
CA GLY A 727 14.87 1.95 -40.82
C GLY A 727 14.65 0.81 -41.83
N GLY A 728 13.70 -0.08 -41.55
CA GLY A 728 13.31 -1.18 -42.46
C GLY A 728 14.16 -2.44 -42.36
N LYS A 729 15.27 -2.42 -41.62
CA LYS A 729 16.23 -3.53 -41.51
C LYS A 729 16.44 -3.99 -40.06
N GLU A 730 17.00 -5.19 -39.91
CA GLU A 730 17.58 -5.64 -38.63
C GLU A 730 18.80 -4.78 -38.33
N ALA A 731 18.73 -4.00 -37.25
CA ALA A 731 19.82 -3.13 -36.83
C ALA A 731 20.83 -3.90 -35.97
N CYS A 732 20.33 -4.67 -35.01
CA CYS A 732 21.11 -5.63 -34.24
C CYS A 732 20.23 -6.79 -33.74
N SER A 733 20.88 -7.89 -33.39
CA SER A 733 20.23 -8.98 -32.66
C SER A 733 21.21 -9.69 -31.73
N ARG A 734 20.65 -10.40 -30.74
CA ARG A 734 21.40 -11.32 -29.88
C ARG A 734 20.66 -12.62 -29.74
N THR A 735 21.38 -13.72 -29.88
CA THR A 735 20.90 -15.06 -29.53
C THR A 735 21.26 -15.43 -28.10
N SER A 736 20.53 -16.38 -27.50
CA SER A 736 20.99 -17.06 -26.29
C SER A 736 22.15 -18.02 -26.61
N SER A 737 22.98 -18.32 -25.62
CA SER A 737 24.04 -19.34 -25.72
C SER A 737 23.49 -20.76 -25.63
N VAL A 738 22.31 -20.93 -25.03
CA VAL A 738 21.61 -22.20 -24.83
C VAL A 738 20.29 -22.26 -25.58
N ALA A 739 19.91 -23.44 -26.07
CA ALA A 739 18.60 -23.67 -26.66
C ALA A 739 17.52 -23.78 -25.57
N VAL A 740 16.29 -23.37 -25.88
CA VAL A 740 15.12 -23.44 -24.99
C VAL A 740 13.99 -24.28 -25.61
N ASN A 741 14.28 -24.99 -26.69
CA ASN A 741 13.30 -25.70 -27.47
C ASN A 741 13.22 -27.20 -27.14
N ASP A 742 13.44 -27.58 -25.88
CA ASP A 742 13.55 -28.98 -25.45
C ASP A 742 12.23 -29.59 -24.96
N GLY A 743 11.12 -28.85 -25.05
CA GLY A 743 9.83 -29.29 -24.55
C GLY A 743 9.61 -29.04 -23.06
N LYS A 744 10.46 -28.26 -22.38
CA LYS A 744 10.32 -27.88 -20.97
C LYS A 744 10.03 -26.39 -20.79
N TRP A 745 9.64 -26.03 -19.57
CA TRP A 745 9.47 -24.66 -19.16
C TRP A 745 10.82 -23.98 -18.99
N HIS A 746 10.98 -22.80 -19.57
CA HIS A 746 12.13 -21.94 -19.44
C HIS A 746 11.71 -20.52 -19.06
N HIS A 747 12.45 -19.93 -18.13
CA HIS A 747 12.39 -18.51 -17.83
C HIS A 747 13.37 -17.77 -18.73
N VAL A 748 12.89 -16.78 -19.46
CA VAL A 748 13.66 -16.01 -20.44
C VAL A 748 13.51 -14.54 -20.14
N ILE A 749 14.63 -13.82 -20.00
CA ILE A 749 14.65 -12.36 -19.96
C ILE A 749 15.54 -11.87 -21.09
N ALA A 750 15.06 -10.89 -21.86
CA ALA A 750 15.84 -10.16 -22.84
C ALA A 750 15.80 -8.67 -22.49
N GLU A 751 16.93 -8.14 -22.04
CA GLU A 751 17.12 -6.73 -21.68
C GLU A 751 17.73 -5.98 -22.87
N VAL A 752 17.27 -4.75 -23.09
CA VAL A 752 17.79 -3.82 -24.07
C VAL A 752 18.29 -2.58 -23.35
N ASP A 753 19.60 -2.46 -23.26
CA ASP A 753 20.28 -1.26 -22.78
C ASP A 753 20.80 -0.47 -23.98
N ARG A 754 20.15 0.66 -24.29
CA ARG A 754 20.47 1.52 -25.43
C ARG A 754 21.82 2.24 -25.25
N ALA A 755 22.38 2.27 -24.03
CA ALA A 755 23.68 2.89 -23.75
C ALA A 755 24.85 1.89 -23.86
N ALA A 756 24.58 0.59 -23.76
CA ALA A 756 25.62 -0.43 -23.85
C ALA A 756 26.01 -0.75 -25.31
N ARG A 757 27.31 -1.01 -25.52
CA ARG A 757 27.89 -1.35 -26.84
C ARG A 757 27.19 -2.55 -27.49
N GLU A 758 27.05 -3.63 -26.72
CA GLU A 758 26.29 -4.81 -27.12
C GLU A 758 24.96 -4.79 -26.37
N GLY A 759 24.14 -3.78 -26.68
CA GLY A 759 22.97 -3.36 -25.90
C GLY A 759 21.82 -4.35 -25.74
N ILE A 760 22.03 -5.66 -25.93
CA ILE A 760 21.07 -6.70 -25.61
C ILE A 760 21.71 -7.68 -24.62
N ALA A 761 21.05 -8.00 -23.52
CA ALA A 761 21.43 -9.10 -22.64
C ALA A 761 20.31 -10.14 -22.59
N ILE A 762 20.66 -11.43 -22.62
CA ILE A 762 19.70 -12.54 -22.51
C ILE A 762 20.04 -13.38 -21.30
N TYR A 763 19.02 -13.71 -20.52
CA TYR A 763 19.09 -14.61 -19.38
C TYR A 763 18.13 -15.77 -19.62
N VAL A 764 18.57 -16.98 -19.28
CA VAL A 764 17.75 -18.20 -19.32
C VAL A 764 17.86 -18.88 -17.95
N ASP A 765 16.73 -19.19 -17.35
CA ASP A 765 16.60 -19.88 -16.06
C ASP A 765 17.45 -19.22 -14.95
N GLY A 766 17.36 -17.88 -14.87
CA GLY A 766 18.05 -17.06 -13.88
C GLY A 766 19.55 -16.85 -14.12
N LYS A 767 20.09 -17.29 -15.26
CA LYS A 767 21.53 -17.17 -15.59
C LYS A 767 21.76 -16.39 -16.86
N ALA A 768 22.81 -15.57 -16.88
CA ALA A 768 23.26 -14.89 -18.09
C ALA A 768 23.58 -15.94 -19.17
N ALA A 769 22.96 -15.78 -20.34
CA ALA A 769 23.00 -16.73 -21.44
C ALA A 769 23.26 -15.99 -22.76
N ASN A 770 24.15 -15.00 -22.76
CA ASN A 770 24.50 -14.23 -23.95
C ASN A 770 25.19 -15.12 -24.99
N GLY A 771 24.58 -15.26 -26.17
CA GLY A 771 25.15 -15.87 -27.36
C GLY A 771 25.70 -14.83 -28.33
N THR A 772 25.64 -15.13 -29.62
CA THR A 772 26.17 -14.24 -30.67
C THR A 772 25.36 -12.95 -30.75
N PHE A 773 26.07 -11.81 -30.74
CA PHE A 773 25.53 -10.48 -31.06
C PHE A 773 25.93 -10.10 -32.49
N THR A 774 25.02 -9.48 -33.23
CA THR A 774 25.25 -9.00 -34.61
C THR A 774 24.75 -7.58 -34.77
N GLY A 775 25.31 -6.85 -35.74
CA GLY A 775 24.90 -5.49 -36.05
C GLY A 775 25.37 -4.45 -35.02
N LEU A 776 24.66 -3.33 -34.96
CA LEU A 776 24.94 -2.22 -34.05
C LEU A 776 23.64 -1.77 -33.40
N MET A 777 23.67 -1.57 -32.08
CA MET A 777 22.55 -0.98 -31.37
C MET A 777 22.28 0.42 -31.96
N PRO A 778 21.05 0.75 -32.41
CA PRO A 778 20.78 2.10 -32.92
C PRO A 778 21.09 3.16 -31.86
N ASP A 779 21.53 4.36 -32.26
CA ASP A 779 21.80 5.44 -31.31
C ASP A 779 20.61 5.74 -30.39
N GLY A 780 20.86 6.19 -29.17
CA GLY A 780 19.81 6.47 -28.18
C GLY A 780 18.71 7.40 -28.68
N ASN A 781 19.01 8.30 -29.61
CA ASN A 781 18.04 9.24 -30.19
C ASN A 781 17.16 8.63 -31.30
N VAL A 782 17.47 7.42 -31.77
CA VAL A 782 16.67 6.71 -32.77
C VAL A 782 15.46 6.07 -32.08
N SER A 783 14.27 6.51 -32.49
CA SER A 783 13.00 5.97 -31.98
C SER A 783 12.68 4.61 -32.60
N LEU A 784 12.31 3.64 -31.76
CA LEU A 784 11.81 2.32 -32.18
C LEU A 784 10.27 2.28 -32.37
N LYS A 785 9.58 3.42 -32.19
CA LYS A 785 8.12 3.49 -32.28
C LYS A 785 7.64 3.05 -33.65
N ASN A 786 6.50 2.36 -33.68
CA ASN A 786 5.91 1.90 -34.93
C ASN A 786 4.39 1.77 -34.83
N SER A 787 3.74 1.50 -35.96
CA SER A 787 2.28 1.33 -36.07
C SER A 787 1.84 -0.14 -36.12
N ALA A 788 2.74 -1.10 -35.90
CA ALA A 788 2.36 -2.51 -35.86
C ALA A 788 1.66 -2.83 -34.53
N ASP A 789 0.72 -3.77 -34.58
CA ASP A 789 0.11 -4.33 -33.39
C ASP A 789 1.16 -5.04 -32.52
N PHE A 790 0.91 -5.09 -31.21
CA PHE A 790 1.68 -5.93 -30.31
C PHE A 790 1.12 -7.35 -30.38
N LEU A 791 1.96 -8.32 -30.73
CA LEU A 791 1.59 -9.70 -31.00
C LEU A 791 2.36 -10.63 -30.07
N VAL A 792 1.65 -11.60 -29.48
CA VAL A 792 2.22 -12.69 -28.68
C VAL A 792 1.88 -14.02 -29.36
N GLY A 793 2.86 -14.88 -29.56
CA GLY A 793 2.71 -16.15 -30.26
C GLY A 793 2.71 -16.06 -31.79
N LYS A 794 3.05 -14.90 -32.37
CA LYS A 794 3.35 -14.71 -33.81
C LYS A 794 4.12 -13.42 -34.06
N GLY A 795 4.72 -13.33 -35.25
CA GLY A 795 5.23 -12.10 -35.87
C GLY A 795 4.27 -11.51 -36.90
N ALA A 796 4.56 -10.29 -37.35
CA ALA A 796 3.82 -9.64 -38.43
C ALA A 796 3.87 -10.45 -39.75
N ALA A 797 4.97 -11.14 -40.02
CA ALA A 797 5.17 -11.99 -41.20
C ALA A 797 4.79 -13.48 -40.97
N GLY A 798 4.12 -13.83 -39.87
CA GLY A 798 3.84 -15.22 -39.48
C GLY A 798 4.78 -15.73 -38.39
N GLY A 799 5.21 -17.00 -38.45
CA GLY A 799 6.07 -17.61 -37.42
C GLY A 799 5.31 -17.90 -36.13
N PHE A 800 4.22 -18.67 -36.23
CA PHE A 800 3.36 -18.97 -35.09
C PHE A 800 4.07 -19.85 -34.05
N PHE A 801 3.87 -19.49 -32.78
CA PHE A 801 4.39 -20.23 -31.64
C PHE A 801 3.61 -21.53 -31.42
N ALA A 802 4.32 -22.63 -31.22
CA ALA A 802 3.75 -23.91 -30.81
C ALA A 802 4.30 -24.27 -29.43
N GLY A 803 3.44 -24.34 -28.42
CA GLY A 803 3.85 -24.48 -27.03
C GLY A 803 2.89 -23.77 -26.08
N ALA A 804 3.30 -23.53 -24.84
CA ALA A 804 2.50 -22.79 -23.86
C ALA A 804 3.27 -21.58 -23.32
N ILE A 805 2.55 -20.50 -23.02
CA ILE A 805 3.08 -19.34 -22.29
C ILE A 805 2.28 -19.23 -20.99
N ASP A 806 3.00 -19.13 -19.87
CA ASP A 806 2.45 -18.98 -18.52
C ASP A 806 2.48 -17.50 -18.11
N PHE A 807 3.60 -16.82 -18.38
CA PHE A 807 3.80 -15.41 -18.02
C PHE A 807 4.52 -14.63 -19.12
N LEU A 808 4.14 -13.37 -19.32
CA LEU A 808 4.84 -12.40 -20.16
C LEU A 808 4.83 -11.02 -19.49
N ARG A 809 5.96 -10.33 -19.51
CA ARG A 809 6.09 -8.95 -19.05
C ARG A 809 6.97 -8.12 -19.99
N VAL A 810 6.61 -6.86 -20.12
CA VAL A 810 7.35 -5.84 -20.87
C VAL A 810 7.47 -4.59 -20.00
N CYS A 811 8.71 -4.17 -19.75
CA CYS A 811 9.02 -2.97 -18.98
C CYS A 811 9.81 -1.98 -19.82
N ARG A 812 9.59 -0.68 -19.59
CA ARG A 812 10.46 0.38 -20.13
C ARG A 812 11.63 0.58 -19.16
N GLY A 813 12.71 1.23 -19.61
CA GLY A 813 13.91 1.54 -18.84
C GLY A 813 14.56 2.84 -19.25
#